data_AF-A0A7S6MHX3-F1
#
_entry.id   AF-A0A7S6MHX3-F1
#
_cell.length_a   1.000
_cell.length_b   1.000
_cell.length_c   1.000
_cell.angle_alpha   90.00
_cell.angle_beta   90.00
_cell.angle_gamma   90.00
#
_symmetry.space_group_name_H-M   'P 1'
#
loop_
_entity.id
_entity.type
_entity.pdbx_description
1 polymer ?
#
loop_
_entity_poly.entity_id
_entity_poly.type
_entity_poly.pdbx_seq_one_letter_code
_entity_poly.pdbx_strand_id
1 'polypeptide(L)'
;MATREGSLEAPQRHPIDWKNPDFYNEASLNQEMERVFDICHGCRRCVNLCTAFPRLFDLIDDSATGELDGVNKQQFWEVVDRCYLCDMCFMTKCPYVPPHEWNIDFPHLMLRAKAVKYKNQGAGFRDKLLSSTDLMGKLATIPVVVQTVNAMNNTPAVRKIMDSALGIHAERKLPEYAANKFRSNAKPNDTFPVKNGARTPGKVAIYATCYINYNEPGIGHDLLKILEHNEIPARLVEKEACCGMPKLELGDLEAVEKLKNENIPHLLKMAQEGYAILSAVPSCTLMYKQELPLMFPDDEAVQAVAAAMFDPFEYLVLRNQDNLLKTDFKQPLGNVAYHIPCHQRVQNVGKKTRDILQLIPDTKINTVERCSGHDGTWGVKSEHFADSMKIGRPVFKQMAASNPDYISSDCAIAARHIEQGIGESKAQKLHPLTLLRMAYGTDGTDSGQNPEINLAQSASTTISSGEKLMTPPLTRESLLTLEAYAKIRKDFRAQVMAHKKTRKVPLGENVTLIFEDAVTIRYQVQEMLHVERIFQEEEIAHELETYSPLIPDGHNWKATMMIEYPDPAVRAEKLTTLVGVEDKVWVKISGHPPVFAIADEDLERENSEKTSSVHFLRFELTVEMIRALHQGSVLSMGIDHPAYQATVDLVAADVRASLLNDLTSA
;
A
#
# COMPACT_ATOMS: atom_id res chain seq x y z
N MET A 1 3.43 4.98 34.20
CA MET A 1 4.08 4.24 33.09
C MET A 1 3.76 4.98 31.82
N ALA A 2 4.74 5.34 31.01
CA ALA A 2 4.48 6.06 29.75
C ALA A 2 3.69 5.14 28.82
N THR A 3 2.40 5.44 28.61
CA THR A 3 1.57 4.87 27.54
C THR A 3 2.27 5.21 26.22
N ARG A 4 2.90 4.19 25.62
CA ARG A 4 3.52 4.32 24.29
C ARG A 4 2.41 4.20 23.25
N GLU A 5 2.43 5.09 22.27
CA GLU A 5 1.47 5.05 21.17
C GLU A 5 1.69 3.79 20.31
N GLY A 6 0.66 2.94 20.25
CA GLY A 6 0.60 1.74 19.40
C GLY A 6 0.95 0.42 20.08
N SER A 7 0.33 -0.66 19.59
CA SER A 7 0.65 -2.04 20.02
C SER A 7 1.99 -2.49 19.43
N LEU A 8 2.87 -3.04 20.29
CA LEU A 8 4.08 -3.76 19.84
C LEU A 8 3.82 -5.24 19.55
N GLU A 9 2.59 -5.70 19.81
CA GLU A 9 2.18 -7.08 19.62
C GLU A 9 1.68 -7.29 18.18
N ALA A 10 1.73 -8.55 17.72
CA ALA A 10 1.18 -8.90 16.43
C ALA A 10 -0.33 -8.60 16.41
N PRO A 11 -0.86 -7.97 15.35
CA PRO A 11 -2.28 -7.73 15.22
C PRO A 11 -3.09 -9.01 15.40
N GLN A 12 -4.09 -8.96 16.27
CA GLN A 12 -5.07 -10.03 16.44
C GLN A 12 -6.36 -9.59 15.75
N ARG A 13 -6.97 -10.50 14.99
CA ARG A 13 -8.24 -10.23 14.31
C ARG A 13 -9.33 -11.10 14.92
N HIS A 14 -10.46 -10.47 15.28
CA HIS A 14 -11.57 -11.16 15.91
C HIS A 14 -12.50 -11.81 14.87
N PRO A 15 -13.14 -12.94 15.19
CA PRO A 15 -14.19 -13.51 14.35
C PRO A 15 -15.33 -12.51 14.12
N ILE A 16 -15.97 -12.63 12.96
CA ILE A 16 -17.09 -11.79 12.55
C ILE A 16 -18.38 -12.45 13.07
N ASP A 17 -19.03 -11.82 14.06
CA ASP A 17 -20.26 -12.34 14.68
C ASP A 17 -21.53 -12.09 13.84
N TRP A 18 -21.47 -12.40 12.54
CA TRP A 18 -22.50 -12.03 11.57
C TRP A 18 -23.82 -12.80 11.72
N LYS A 19 -23.84 -13.87 12.53
CA LYS A 19 -25.05 -14.65 12.85
C LYS A 19 -25.84 -14.05 14.00
N ASN A 20 -25.21 -13.25 14.85
CA ASN A 20 -25.87 -12.59 15.96
C ASN A 20 -26.81 -11.49 15.44
N PRO A 21 -28.10 -11.46 15.83
CA PRO A 21 -29.02 -10.38 15.46
C PRO A 21 -28.48 -8.97 15.77
N ASP A 22 -27.71 -8.80 16.85
CA ASP A 22 -27.14 -7.51 17.25
C ASP A 22 -26.06 -7.00 16.29
N PHE A 23 -25.45 -7.89 15.49
CA PHE A 23 -24.56 -7.50 14.41
C PHE A 23 -25.26 -6.54 13.43
N TYR A 24 -26.57 -6.71 13.24
CA TYR A 24 -27.37 -5.88 12.34
C TYR A 24 -28.07 -4.71 13.04
N ASN A 25 -27.80 -4.47 14.32
CA ASN A 25 -28.36 -3.35 15.04
C ASN A 25 -27.73 -2.02 14.55
N GLU A 26 -28.52 -1.21 13.85
CA GLU A 26 -28.05 0.03 13.24
C GLU A 26 -27.62 1.09 14.26
N ALA A 27 -28.25 1.14 15.44
CA ALA A 27 -27.87 2.08 16.49
C ALA A 27 -26.47 1.75 17.06
N SER A 28 -26.22 0.48 17.36
CA SER A 28 -24.90 -0.02 17.79
C SER A 28 -23.85 0.15 16.70
N LEU A 29 -24.21 -0.10 15.44
CA LEU A 29 -23.31 0.14 14.30
C LEU A 29 -22.91 1.61 14.21
N ASN A 30 -23.88 2.53 14.28
CA ASN A 30 -23.62 3.97 14.21
C ASN A 30 -22.73 4.43 15.36
N GLN A 31 -22.96 3.94 16.59
CA GLN A 31 -22.11 4.24 17.73
C GLN A 31 -20.66 3.76 17.53
N GLU A 32 -20.48 2.57 16.94
CA GLU A 32 -19.15 2.05 16.66
C GLU A 32 -18.47 2.78 15.50
N MET A 33 -19.22 3.17 14.47
CA MET A 33 -18.71 4.05 13.41
C MET A 33 -18.28 5.40 13.98
N GLU A 34 -19.08 6.02 14.86
CA GLU A 34 -18.68 7.25 15.55
C GLU A 34 -17.35 7.07 16.27
N ARG A 35 -17.23 6.06 17.13
CA ARG A 35 -16.01 5.79 17.89
C ARG A 35 -14.79 5.60 16.99
N VAL A 36 -14.90 4.78 15.96
CA VAL A 36 -13.76 4.47 15.08
C VAL A 36 -13.40 5.64 14.19
N PHE A 37 -14.39 6.37 13.66
CA PHE A 37 -14.17 7.53 12.81
C PHE A 37 -13.51 8.67 13.56
N ASP A 38 -13.90 8.90 14.81
CA ASP A 38 -13.30 9.90 15.71
C ASP A 38 -11.82 9.61 15.94
N ILE A 39 -11.49 8.36 16.29
CA ILE A 39 -10.09 7.94 16.47
C ILE A 39 -9.30 8.02 15.15
N CYS A 40 -9.91 7.65 14.02
CA CYS A 40 -9.29 7.78 12.71
C CYS A 40 -9.02 9.25 12.35
N HIS A 41 -9.93 10.15 12.71
CA HIS A 41 -9.79 11.60 12.51
C HIS A 41 -8.67 12.18 13.34
N GLY A 42 -8.53 11.78 14.62
CA GLY A 42 -7.41 12.21 15.45
C GLY A 42 -6.04 11.75 14.92
N CYS A 43 -5.99 10.56 14.30
CA CYS A 43 -4.73 9.97 13.83
C CYS A 43 -4.33 10.35 12.39
N ARG A 44 -5.30 10.44 11.46
CA ARG A 44 -5.17 10.68 10.00
C ARG A 44 -4.12 9.88 9.21
N ARG A 45 -3.42 8.93 9.82
CA ARG A 45 -2.31 8.17 9.22
C ARG A 45 -2.69 7.39 7.94
N CYS A 46 -3.97 7.03 7.80
CA CYS A 46 -4.48 6.25 6.67
C CYS A 46 -4.90 7.10 5.46
N VAL A 47 -4.75 8.44 5.50
CA VAL A 47 -5.23 9.38 4.46
C VAL A 47 -4.81 8.98 3.03
N ASN A 48 -3.59 8.47 2.86
CA ASN A 48 -3.02 8.16 1.54
C ASN A 48 -3.24 6.70 1.07
N LEU A 49 -4.06 5.91 1.78
CA LEU A 49 -4.26 4.49 1.46
C LEU A 49 -5.37 4.23 0.44
N CYS A 50 -6.51 4.90 0.61
CA CYS A 50 -7.70 4.75 -0.22
C CYS A 50 -8.59 5.99 -0.09
N THR A 51 -9.68 6.06 -0.85
CA THR A 51 -10.59 7.21 -0.84
C THR A 51 -11.53 7.29 0.37
N ALA A 52 -11.62 6.24 1.19
CA ALA A 52 -12.49 6.26 2.37
C ALA A 52 -12.02 7.28 3.43
N PHE A 53 -10.72 7.33 3.70
CA PHE A 53 -10.16 8.21 4.73
C PHE A 53 -10.16 9.69 4.34
N PRO A 54 -9.73 10.10 3.13
CA PRO A 54 -9.92 11.47 2.67
C PRO A 54 -11.38 11.90 2.77
N ARG A 55 -12.33 11.08 2.30
CA ARG A 55 -13.75 11.45 2.41
C ARG A 55 -14.21 11.59 3.85
N LEU A 56 -13.78 10.70 4.75
CA LEU A 56 -14.06 10.82 6.18
C LEU A 56 -13.53 12.14 6.74
N PHE A 57 -12.30 12.52 6.40
CA PHE A 57 -11.69 13.74 6.91
C PHE A 57 -12.32 14.99 6.32
N ASP A 58 -12.64 14.99 5.02
CA ASP A 58 -13.38 16.09 4.38
C ASP A 58 -14.74 16.31 5.04
N LEU A 59 -15.49 15.22 5.31
CA LEU A 59 -16.80 15.32 5.98
C LEU A 59 -16.71 15.97 7.37
N ILE A 60 -15.65 15.68 8.12
CA ILE A 60 -15.44 16.22 9.46
C ILE A 60 -14.91 17.66 9.38
N ASP A 61 -13.95 17.93 8.49
CA ASP A 61 -13.36 19.26 8.30
C ASP A 61 -14.38 20.27 7.77
N ASP A 62 -15.35 19.82 6.96
CA ASP A 62 -16.46 20.63 6.44
C ASP A 62 -17.66 20.73 7.40
N SER A 63 -17.61 20.04 8.55
CA SER A 63 -18.70 20.03 9.53
C SER A 63 -18.78 21.35 10.30
N ALA A 64 -19.94 21.67 10.87
CA ALA A 64 -20.14 22.93 11.61
C ALA A 64 -19.23 23.07 12.85
N THR A 65 -18.79 21.95 13.43
CA THR A 65 -17.93 21.91 14.62
C THR A 65 -16.47 21.64 14.27
N GLY A 66 -16.17 21.19 13.04
CA GLY A 66 -14.86 20.65 12.68
C GLY A 66 -14.55 19.29 13.33
N GLU A 67 -15.54 18.70 14.00
CA GLU A 67 -15.45 17.43 14.73
C GLU A 67 -16.55 16.47 14.25
N LEU A 68 -16.45 15.19 14.63
CA LEU A 68 -17.35 14.16 14.13
C LEU A 68 -18.81 14.36 14.57
N ASP A 69 -19.04 15.02 15.70
CA ASP A 69 -20.38 15.32 16.22
C ASP A 69 -21.18 16.27 15.29
N GLY A 70 -20.49 17.07 14.48
CA GLY A 70 -21.07 17.94 13.47
C GLY A 70 -21.44 17.22 12.16
N VAL A 71 -21.02 15.96 11.98
CA VAL A 71 -21.27 15.18 10.75
C VAL A 71 -22.62 14.46 10.82
N ASN A 72 -23.44 14.61 9.78
CA ASN A 72 -24.67 13.86 9.70
C ASN A 72 -24.38 12.36 9.51
N LYS A 73 -24.95 11.51 10.36
CA LYS A 73 -24.79 10.03 10.30
C LYS A 73 -25.11 9.43 8.94
N GLN A 74 -25.99 10.05 8.15
CA GLN A 74 -26.27 9.59 6.79
C GLN A 74 -25.05 9.72 5.85
N GLN A 75 -24.13 10.65 6.13
CA GLN A 75 -22.91 10.84 5.35
C GLN A 75 -21.85 9.77 5.67
N PHE A 76 -21.99 9.02 6.77
CA PHE A 76 -21.08 7.90 7.06
C PHE A 76 -21.11 6.85 5.95
N TRP A 77 -22.26 6.68 5.29
CA TRP A 77 -22.40 5.78 4.16
C TRP A 77 -21.49 6.12 2.98
N GLU A 78 -21.10 7.40 2.82
CA GLU A 78 -20.14 7.81 1.80
C GLU A 78 -18.73 7.24 2.07
N VAL A 79 -18.37 7.10 3.35
CA VAL A 79 -17.12 6.46 3.78
C VAL A 79 -17.22 4.95 3.59
N VAL A 80 -18.35 4.36 3.99
CA VAL A 80 -18.63 2.92 3.85
C VAL A 80 -18.57 2.47 2.38
N ASP A 81 -19.17 3.24 1.47
CA ASP A 81 -19.21 2.92 0.03
C ASP A 81 -17.85 3.06 -0.65
N ARG A 82 -16.93 3.85 -0.07
CA ARG A 82 -15.55 4.02 -0.53
C ARG A 82 -14.56 3.05 0.11
N CYS A 83 -14.97 2.32 1.14
CA CYS A 83 -14.19 1.22 1.68
C CYS A 83 -14.46 -0.05 0.85
N TYR A 84 -13.38 -0.71 0.48
CA TYR A 84 -13.42 -1.87 -0.38
C TYR A 84 -12.73 -3.10 0.19
N LEU A 85 -12.61 -3.14 1.52
CA LEU A 85 -12.24 -4.35 2.27
C LEU A 85 -10.87 -4.95 1.89
N CYS A 86 -9.92 -4.11 1.42
CA CYS A 86 -8.57 -4.60 1.08
C CYS A 86 -7.68 -4.93 2.28
N ASP A 87 -8.14 -4.65 3.51
CA ASP A 87 -7.47 -4.86 4.79
C ASP A 87 -6.09 -4.20 5.02
N MET A 88 -5.59 -3.42 4.06
CA MET A 88 -4.28 -2.79 4.18
C MET A 88 -4.16 -1.81 5.36
N CYS A 89 -5.24 -1.08 5.69
CA CYS A 89 -5.23 -0.16 6.84
C CYS A 89 -5.09 -0.89 8.18
N PHE A 90 -5.75 -2.04 8.32
CA PHE A 90 -5.61 -2.92 9.48
C PHE A 90 -4.21 -3.55 9.53
N MET A 91 -3.77 -4.16 8.43
CA MET A 91 -2.56 -4.98 8.43
C MET A 91 -1.24 -4.19 8.50
N THR A 92 -1.20 -2.96 7.96
CA THR A 92 0.10 -2.30 7.72
C THR A 92 0.22 -0.86 8.23
N LYS A 93 -0.87 -0.23 8.68
CA LYS A 93 -0.87 1.23 8.93
C LYS A 93 -1.46 1.63 10.27
N CYS A 94 -2.54 1.00 10.70
CA CYS A 94 -3.21 1.34 11.95
C CYS A 94 -2.40 0.84 13.16
N PRO A 95 -1.94 1.73 14.07
CA PRO A 95 -1.23 1.31 15.28
C PRO A 95 -2.19 0.83 16.40
N TYR A 96 -3.50 0.98 16.18
CA TYR A 96 -4.57 0.81 17.17
C TYR A 96 -5.41 -0.44 16.95
N VAL A 97 -4.92 -1.37 16.14
CA VAL A 97 -5.53 -2.69 15.93
C VAL A 97 -5.44 -3.54 17.20
N PRO A 98 -6.33 -4.54 17.38
CA PRO A 98 -6.25 -5.43 18.54
C PRO A 98 -4.87 -6.10 18.59
N PRO A 99 -4.30 -6.31 19.79
CA PRO A 99 -4.91 -6.18 21.12
C PRO A 99 -4.80 -4.78 21.75
N HIS A 100 -4.52 -3.73 20.97
CA HIS A 100 -4.60 -2.36 21.48
C HIS A 100 -5.98 -2.07 22.07
N GLU A 101 -6.06 -1.29 23.15
CA GLU A 101 -7.30 -1.01 23.88
C GLU A 101 -8.39 -0.34 23.01
N TRP A 102 -7.98 0.40 21.97
CA TRP A 102 -8.89 1.03 21.01
C TRP A 102 -9.48 0.06 19.98
N ASN A 103 -8.91 -1.14 19.85
CA ASN A 103 -9.53 -2.27 19.15
C ASN A 103 -10.08 -1.93 17.75
N ILE A 104 -9.28 -1.27 16.90
CA ILE A 104 -9.75 -0.76 15.60
C ILE A 104 -9.61 -1.83 14.52
N ASP A 105 -10.74 -2.35 14.03
CA ASP A 105 -10.83 -3.11 12.78
C ASP A 105 -11.74 -2.37 11.79
N PHE A 106 -11.17 -1.32 11.18
CA PHE A 106 -11.90 -0.49 10.23
C PHE A 106 -12.53 -1.31 9.09
N PRO A 107 -11.82 -2.24 8.41
CA PRO A 107 -12.44 -3.02 7.35
C PRO A 107 -13.61 -3.89 7.82
N HIS A 108 -13.52 -4.60 8.95
CA HIS A 108 -14.65 -5.40 9.43
C HIS A 108 -15.83 -4.54 9.89
N LEU A 109 -15.58 -3.34 10.42
CA LEU A 109 -16.64 -2.38 10.69
C LEU A 109 -17.34 -1.94 9.40
N MET A 110 -16.59 -1.69 8.33
CA MET A 110 -17.17 -1.37 7.02
C MET A 110 -17.91 -2.57 6.41
N LEU A 111 -17.44 -3.81 6.62
CA LEU A 111 -18.16 -5.02 6.25
C LEU A 111 -19.49 -5.13 7.00
N ARG A 112 -19.51 -4.89 8.32
CA ARG A 112 -20.74 -4.84 9.13
C ARG A 112 -21.71 -3.79 8.60
N ALA A 113 -21.22 -2.59 8.28
CA ALA A 113 -22.03 -1.53 7.70
C ALA A 113 -22.65 -1.95 6.35
N LYS A 114 -21.83 -2.52 5.45
CA LYS A 114 -22.31 -3.04 4.17
C LYS A 114 -23.34 -4.15 4.34
N ALA A 115 -23.15 -5.05 5.31
CA ALA A 115 -24.10 -6.12 5.62
C ALA A 115 -25.44 -5.59 6.15
N VAL A 116 -25.42 -4.58 7.02
CA VAL A 116 -26.65 -3.87 7.46
C VAL A 116 -27.37 -3.22 6.26
N LYS A 117 -26.63 -2.50 5.42
CA LYS A 117 -27.17 -1.88 4.21
C LYS A 117 -27.79 -2.94 3.27
N TYR A 118 -27.10 -4.06 3.06
CA TYR A 118 -27.57 -5.16 2.23
C TYR A 118 -28.83 -5.80 2.80
N LYS A 119 -28.90 -6.03 4.11
CA LYS A 119 -30.10 -6.60 4.76
C LYS A 119 -31.32 -5.70 4.63
N ASN A 120 -31.12 -4.38 4.69
CA ASN A 120 -32.21 -3.41 4.62
C ASN A 120 -32.67 -3.13 3.18
N GLN A 121 -31.76 -3.11 2.21
CA GLN A 121 -32.02 -2.60 0.85
C GLN A 121 -31.77 -3.63 -0.26
N GLY A 122 -31.02 -4.69 0.03
CA GLY A 122 -30.45 -5.60 -0.96
C GLY A 122 -29.43 -4.92 -1.88
N ALA A 123 -28.97 -5.65 -2.90
CA ALA A 123 -28.18 -5.08 -3.99
C ALA A 123 -29.06 -4.61 -5.15
N GLY A 124 -28.65 -3.49 -5.77
CA GLY A 124 -29.17 -3.03 -7.05
C GLY A 124 -28.89 -4.02 -8.18
N PHE A 125 -29.58 -3.85 -9.32
CA PHE A 125 -29.43 -4.76 -10.47
C PHE A 125 -27.99 -4.84 -10.98
N ARG A 126 -27.32 -3.69 -11.12
CA ARG A 126 -25.90 -3.59 -11.51
C ARG A 126 -24.99 -4.42 -10.59
N ASP A 127 -25.13 -4.24 -9.28
CA ASP A 127 -24.28 -4.92 -8.29
C ASP A 127 -24.53 -6.43 -8.26
N LYS A 128 -25.80 -6.84 -8.42
CA LYS A 128 -26.16 -8.26 -8.60
C LYS A 128 -25.51 -8.85 -9.84
N LEU A 129 -25.51 -8.11 -10.96
CA LEU A 129 -24.87 -8.53 -12.21
C LEU A 129 -23.36 -8.69 -12.05
N LEU A 130 -22.67 -7.66 -11.55
CA LEU A 130 -21.21 -7.64 -11.40
C LEU A 130 -20.70 -8.66 -10.38
N SER A 131 -21.45 -8.93 -9.30
CA SER A 131 -21.06 -9.90 -8.27
C SER A 131 -21.42 -11.35 -8.61
N SER A 132 -22.17 -11.61 -9.68
CA SER A 132 -22.60 -12.96 -10.07
C SER A 132 -21.66 -13.59 -11.10
N THR A 133 -20.36 -13.61 -10.78
CA THR A 133 -19.28 -13.96 -11.72
C THR A 133 -19.45 -15.34 -12.37
N ASP A 134 -19.89 -16.34 -11.61
CA ASP A 134 -20.09 -17.70 -12.12
C ASP A 134 -21.26 -17.80 -13.09
N LEU A 135 -22.38 -17.15 -12.76
CA LEU A 135 -23.55 -17.14 -13.63
C LEU A 135 -23.22 -16.42 -14.94
N MET A 136 -22.57 -15.25 -14.84
CA MET A 136 -22.15 -14.47 -16.01
C MET A 136 -21.13 -15.23 -16.84
N GLY A 137 -20.13 -15.86 -16.21
CA GLY A 137 -19.15 -16.69 -16.90
C GLY A 137 -19.78 -17.87 -17.64
N LYS A 138 -20.72 -18.59 -17.00
CA LYS A 138 -21.45 -19.71 -17.64
C LYS A 138 -22.23 -19.28 -18.87
N LEU A 139 -22.89 -18.12 -18.81
CA LEU A 139 -23.70 -17.60 -19.93
C LEU A 139 -22.82 -16.98 -21.03
N ALA A 140 -21.82 -16.20 -20.66
CA ALA A 140 -20.96 -15.48 -21.60
C ALA A 140 -19.99 -16.40 -22.36
N THR A 141 -19.65 -17.57 -21.81
CA THR A 141 -18.74 -18.54 -22.46
C THR A 141 -19.46 -19.58 -23.34
N ILE A 142 -20.78 -19.42 -23.57
CA ILE A 142 -21.50 -20.26 -24.54
C ILE A 142 -20.92 -19.99 -25.95
N PRO A 143 -20.65 -21.02 -26.78
CA PRO A 143 -20.18 -20.81 -28.15
C PRO A 143 -21.06 -19.82 -28.91
N VAL A 144 -20.46 -18.97 -29.74
CA VAL A 144 -21.10 -17.82 -30.45
C VAL A 144 -21.48 -16.64 -29.52
N VAL A 145 -21.99 -16.91 -28.31
CA VAL A 145 -22.28 -15.85 -27.32
C VAL A 145 -21.00 -15.13 -26.90
N VAL A 146 -19.92 -15.88 -26.66
CA VAL A 146 -18.61 -15.32 -26.27
C VAL A 146 -18.07 -14.30 -27.28
N GLN A 147 -18.17 -14.60 -28.58
CA GLN A 147 -17.72 -13.71 -29.64
C GLN A 147 -18.56 -12.43 -29.67
N THR A 148 -19.87 -12.58 -29.51
CA THR A 148 -20.81 -11.45 -29.43
C THR A 148 -20.52 -10.56 -28.22
N VAL A 149 -20.38 -11.15 -27.03
CA VAL A 149 -20.13 -10.41 -25.78
C VAL A 149 -18.79 -9.66 -25.85
N ASN A 150 -17.72 -10.29 -26.32
CA ASN A 150 -16.42 -9.62 -26.45
C ASN A 150 -16.46 -8.51 -27.52
N ALA A 151 -17.11 -8.75 -28.67
CA ALA A 151 -17.28 -7.72 -29.71
C ALA A 151 -18.09 -6.51 -29.20
N MET A 152 -19.17 -6.76 -28.45
CA MET A 152 -19.95 -5.72 -27.78
C MET A 152 -19.11 -4.94 -26.77
N ASN A 153 -18.32 -5.63 -25.94
CA ASN A 153 -17.42 -5.00 -24.96
C ASN A 153 -16.30 -4.19 -25.60
N ASN A 154 -15.93 -4.46 -26.85
CA ASN A 154 -14.92 -3.70 -27.58
C ASN A 154 -15.53 -2.61 -28.48
N THR A 155 -16.85 -2.43 -28.50
CA THR A 155 -17.54 -1.43 -29.35
C THR A 155 -17.86 -0.14 -28.57
N PRO A 156 -17.27 1.02 -28.91
CA PRO A 156 -17.44 2.26 -28.14
C PRO A 156 -18.89 2.72 -27.98
N ALA A 157 -19.74 2.55 -29.00
CA ALA A 157 -21.15 2.92 -28.93
C ALA A 157 -21.92 2.07 -27.91
N VAL A 158 -21.66 0.76 -27.87
CA VAL A 158 -22.25 -0.16 -26.90
C VAL A 158 -21.77 0.16 -25.49
N ARG A 159 -20.48 0.50 -25.33
CA ARG A 159 -19.90 0.94 -24.05
C ARG A 159 -20.58 2.18 -23.49
N LYS A 160 -20.86 3.18 -24.33
CA LYS A 160 -21.60 4.39 -23.92
C LYS A 160 -23.03 4.06 -23.46
N ILE A 161 -23.72 3.18 -24.18
CA ILE A 161 -25.07 2.73 -23.80
C ILE A 161 -25.02 2.01 -22.45
N MET A 162 -24.05 1.10 -22.26
CA MET A 162 -23.91 0.35 -21.02
C MET A 162 -23.54 1.24 -19.83
N ASP A 163 -22.75 2.29 -20.06
CA ASP A 163 -22.47 3.32 -19.05
C ASP A 163 -23.76 4.04 -18.64
N SER A 164 -24.50 4.60 -19.59
CA SER A 164 -25.74 5.33 -19.30
C SER A 164 -26.85 4.45 -18.69
N ALA A 165 -26.93 3.16 -19.07
CA ALA A 165 -27.99 2.26 -18.62
C ALA A 165 -27.65 1.49 -17.34
N LEU A 166 -26.39 1.06 -17.19
CA LEU A 166 -25.94 0.18 -16.10
C LEU A 166 -24.87 0.81 -15.22
N GLY A 167 -24.43 2.05 -15.47
CA GLY A 167 -23.38 2.70 -14.68
C GLY A 167 -22.05 1.95 -14.67
N ILE A 168 -21.74 1.26 -15.77
CA ILE A 168 -20.45 0.60 -16.01
C ILE A 168 -19.66 1.47 -16.96
N HIS A 169 -18.58 2.09 -16.47
CA HIS A 169 -17.91 3.18 -17.17
C HIS A 169 -17.47 2.79 -18.59
N ALA A 170 -17.75 3.66 -19.57
CA ALA A 170 -17.52 3.37 -20.98
C ALA A 170 -16.04 3.10 -21.29
N GLU A 171 -15.14 3.84 -20.62
CA GLU A 171 -13.68 3.74 -20.82
C GLU A 171 -13.00 2.62 -20.02
N ARG A 172 -13.73 1.92 -19.13
CA ARG A 172 -13.14 0.82 -18.37
C ARG A 172 -12.83 -0.37 -19.30
N LYS A 173 -11.57 -0.81 -19.35
CA LYS A 173 -11.19 -2.07 -20.01
C LYS A 173 -11.72 -3.25 -19.19
N LEU A 174 -12.80 -3.87 -19.65
CA LEU A 174 -13.35 -5.07 -19.02
C LEU A 174 -12.53 -6.32 -19.41
N PRO A 175 -12.47 -7.35 -18.55
CA PRO A 175 -11.89 -8.62 -18.93
C PRO A 175 -12.74 -9.31 -20.00
N GLU A 176 -12.07 -9.84 -21.03
CA GLU A 176 -12.72 -10.64 -22.04
C GLU A 176 -13.07 -12.02 -21.49
N TYR A 177 -14.10 -12.65 -22.07
CA TYR A 177 -14.41 -14.05 -21.80
C TYR A 177 -13.66 -14.96 -22.76
N ALA A 178 -13.13 -16.06 -22.25
CA ALA A 178 -12.44 -17.06 -23.05
C ALA A 178 -13.44 -18.00 -23.73
N ALA A 179 -13.20 -18.30 -25.01
CA ALA A 179 -14.00 -19.27 -25.74
C ALA A 179 -13.86 -20.69 -25.17
N ASN A 180 -12.67 -21.03 -24.69
CA ASN A 180 -12.36 -22.32 -24.10
C ASN A 180 -12.15 -22.15 -22.59
N LYS A 181 -13.05 -22.74 -21.79
CA LYS A 181 -12.95 -22.71 -20.33
C LYS A 181 -11.77 -23.55 -19.84
N PHE A 182 -11.11 -23.13 -18.75
CA PHE A 182 -9.99 -23.88 -18.19
C PHE A 182 -10.40 -25.29 -17.76
N ARG A 183 -11.42 -25.43 -16.90
CA ARG A 183 -11.76 -26.73 -16.27
C ARG A 183 -12.12 -27.82 -17.29
N SER A 184 -12.79 -27.47 -18.38
CA SER A 184 -13.15 -28.44 -19.42
C SER A 184 -11.99 -28.83 -20.34
N ASN A 185 -10.90 -28.06 -20.34
CA ASN A 185 -9.75 -28.25 -21.23
C ASN A 185 -8.45 -28.58 -20.45
N ALA A 186 -8.49 -28.50 -19.13
CA ALA A 186 -7.38 -28.79 -18.25
C ALA A 186 -7.04 -30.29 -18.28
N LYS A 187 -5.74 -30.57 -18.37
CA LYS A 187 -5.18 -31.93 -18.40
C LYS A 187 -4.18 -32.06 -17.24
N PRO A 188 -4.65 -32.15 -15.98
CA PRO A 188 -3.76 -32.36 -14.85
C PRO A 188 -3.12 -33.74 -14.94
N ASN A 189 -1.88 -33.85 -14.45
CA ASN A 189 -1.14 -35.11 -14.39
C ASN A 189 -0.97 -35.53 -12.92
N ASP A 190 -1.64 -36.61 -12.52
CA ASP A 190 -1.60 -37.17 -11.17
C ASP A 190 -0.70 -38.40 -11.05
N THR A 191 0.05 -38.73 -12.11
CA THR A 191 0.84 -39.97 -12.19
C THR A 191 2.24 -39.85 -11.59
N PHE A 192 2.71 -38.62 -11.32
CA PHE A 192 4.01 -38.40 -10.71
C PHE A 192 4.09 -38.96 -9.28
N PRO A 193 5.25 -39.49 -8.85
CA PRO A 193 5.42 -39.92 -7.47
C PRO A 193 5.24 -38.77 -6.47
N VAL A 194 4.42 -38.99 -5.45
CA VAL A 194 4.20 -37.99 -4.39
C VAL A 194 5.47 -37.85 -3.54
N LYS A 195 6.06 -36.65 -3.53
CA LYS A 195 7.26 -36.31 -2.74
C LYS A 195 6.93 -35.20 -1.75
N ASN A 196 6.60 -35.54 -0.49
CA ASN A 196 6.32 -34.55 0.55
C ASN A 196 7.58 -33.76 0.92
N GLY A 197 7.41 -32.46 1.18
CA GLY A 197 8.43 -31.61 1.78
C GLY A 197 8.29 -31.53 3.30
N ALA A 198 9.25 -30.92 3.96
CA ALA A 198 9.16 -30.62 5.39
C ALA A 198 8.07 -29.55 5.68
N ARG A 199 7.79 -28.69 4.70
CA ARG A 199 6.87 -27.55 4.83
C ARG A 199 5.61 -27.66 3.98
N THR A 200 5.57 -28.62 3.05
CA THR A 200 4.51 -28.68 2.03
C THR A 200 4.10 -30.11 1.68
N PRO A 201 2.80 -30.35 1.43
CA PRO A 201 2.35 -31.58 0.79
C PRO A 201 2.99 -31.77 -0.60
N GLY A 202 3.24 -33.02 -0.97
CA GLY A 202 3.88 -33.40 -2.23
C GLY A 202 2.95 -33.51 -3.43
N LYS A 203 1.67 -33.17 -3.28
CA LYS A 203 0.63 -33.24 -4.32
C LYS A 203 -0.34 -32.08 -4.20
N VAL A 204 -0.90 -31.67 -5.34
CA VAL A 204 -1.65 -30.41 -5.48
C VAL A 204 -3.07 -30.62 -5.99
N ALA A 205 -4.04 -29.96 -5.37
CA ALA A 205 -5.39 -29.81 -5.89
C ALA A 205 -5.58 -28.36 -6.34
N ILE A 206 -6.07 -28.15 -7.56
CA ILE A 206 -6.28 -26.82 -8.12
C ILE A 206 -7.74 -26.43 -7.95
N TYR A 207 -7.98 -25.39 -7.15
CA TYR A 207 -9.23 -24.64 -7.16
C TYR A 207 -9.12 -23.58 -8.26
N ALA A 208 -9.86 -23.80 -9.34
CA ALA A 208 -9.61 -23.10 -10.59
C ALA A 208 -10.05 -21.64 -10.52
N THR A 209 -11.03 -21.29 -9.69
CA THR A 209 -11.64 -19.96 -9.57
C THR A 209 -12.51 -19.59 -10.77
N CYS A 210 -13.45 -18.66 -10.57
CA CYS A 210 -14.30 -18.15 -11.64
C CYS A 210 -13.51 -17.43 -12.72
N TYR A 211 -12.53 -16.60 -12.34
CA TYR A 211 -11.83 -15.72 -13.26
C TYR A 211 -10.90 -16.49 -14.20
N ILE A 212 -10.09 -17.42 -13.69
CA ILE A 212 -9.25 -18.27 -14.55
C ILE A 212 -10.14 -19.18 -15.40
N ASN A 213 -11.23 -19.70 -14.86
CA ASN A 213 -12.07 -20.60 -15.65
C ASN A 213 -12.75 -19.92 -16.85
N TYR A 214 -13.22 -18.68 -16.70
CA TYR A 214 -14.03 -18.00 -17.73
C TYR A 214 -13.34 -16.85 -18.47
N ASN A 215 -12.30 -16.22 -17.90
CA ASN A 215 -11.66 -15.04 -18.48
C ASN A 215 -10.21 -15.31 -18.91
N GLU A 216 -9.37 -15.83 -18.01
CA GLU A 216 -7.93 -16.04 -18.28
C GLU A 216 -7.49 -17.50 -18.02
N PRO A 217 -7.97 -18.48 -18.81
CA PRO A 217 -7.67 -19.90 -18.62
C PRO A 217 -6.20 -20.24 -18.82
N GLY A 218 -5.45 -19.42 -19.57
CA GLY A 218 -4.01 -19.57 -19.76
C GLY A 218 -3.25 -19.67 -18.45
N ILE A 219 -3.63 -18.88 -17.43
CA ILE A 219 -3.00 -18.89 -16.10
C ILE A 219 -3.08 -20.27 -15.46
N GLY A 220 -4.23 -20.94 -15.56
CA GLY A 220 -4.42 -22.29 -15.02
C GLY A 220 -3.61 -23.34 -15.78
N HIS A 221 -3.51 -23.21 -17.11
CA HIS A 221 -2.69 -24.10 -17.93
C HIS A 221 -1.20 -23.90 -17.64
N ASP A 222 -0.76 -22.67 -17.40
CA ASP A 222 0.62 -22.37 -17.01
C ASP A 222 0.96 -22.98 -15.65
N LEU A 223 0.04 -22.92 -14.68
CA LEU A 223 0.20 -23.60 -13.40
C LEU A 223 0.37 -25.12 -13.57
N LEU A 224 -0.46 -25.75 -14.40
CA LEU A 224 -0.36 -27.19 -14.68
C LEU A 224 1.00 -27.55 -15.28
N LYS A 225 1.49 -26.76 -16.25
CA LYS A 225 2.81 -26.98 -16.87
C LYS A 225 3.97 -26.78 -15.88
N ILE A 226 3.87 -25.81 -14.97
CA ILE A 226 4.85 -25.62 -13.89
C ILE A 226 4.88 -26.82 -12.94
N LEU A 227 3.70 -27.32 -12.54
CA LEU A 227 3.59 -28.49 -11.66
C LEU A 227 4.14 -29.75 -12.35
N GLU A 228 3.81 -29.94 -13.63
CA GLU A 228 4.32 -31.04 -14.45
C GLU A 228 5.85 -30.99 -14.61
N HIS A 229 6.41 -29.82 -14.93
CA HIS A 229 7.87 -29.62 -15.00
C HIS A 229 8.55 -30.04 -13.70
N ASN A 230 7.95 -29.69 -12.56
CA ASN A 230 8.43 -30.02 -11.23
C ASN A 230 8.06 -31.44 -10.74
N GLU A 231 7.44 -32.27 -11.59
CA GLU A 231 6.96 -33.62 -11.26
C GLU A 231 6.05 -33.66 -10.02
N ILE A 232 5.19 -32.64 -9.88
CA ILE A 232 4.25 -32.53 -8.78
C ILE A 232 2.90 -33.07 -9.26
N PRO A 233 2.42 -34.21 -8.73
CA PRO A 233 1.13 -34.76 -9.12
C PRO A 233 0.01 -33.78 -8.75
N ALA A 234 -0.80 -33.46 -9.74
CA ALA A 234 -1.85 -32.46 -9.65
C ALA A 234 -3.20 -33.02 -10.07
N ARG A 235 -4.28 -32.49 -9.50
CA ARG A 235 -5.66 -32.70 -9.96
C ARG A 235 -6.49 -31.43 -9.81
N LEU A 236 -7.64 -31.39 -10.46
CA LEU A 236 -8.63 -30.33 -10.20
C LEU A 236 -9.53 -30.72 -9.01
N VAL A 237 -10.00 -29.73 -8.27
CA VAL A 237 -11.12 -29.92 -7.34
C VAL A 237 -12.35 -30.33 -8.16
N GLU A 238 -13.03 -31.40 -7.74
CA GLU A 238 -14.10 -32.06 -8.51
C GLU A 238 -15.22 -31.11 -8.93
N LYS A 239 -15.67 -30.27 -7.98
CA LYS A 239 -16.67 -29.23 -8.20
C LYS A 239 -16.27 -27.98 -7.45
N GLU A 240 -16.59 -26.84 -8.05
CA GLU A 240 -16.40 -25.54 -7.44
C GLU A 240 -17.44 -24.55 -7.95
N ALA A 241 -17.74 -23.58 -7.10
CA ALA A 241 -18.41 -22.33 -7.39
C ALA A 241 -17.47 -21.17 -7.01
N CYS A 242 -17.84 -19.93 -7.34
CA CYS A 242 -17.13 -18.71 -6.90
C CYS A 242 -16.82 -18.75 -5.39
N CYS A 243 -15.66 -18.21 -4.98
CA CYS A 243 -15.22 -18.23 -3.59
C CYS A 243 -16.11 -17.37 -2.66
N GLY A 244 -16.85 -16.41 -3.22
CA GLY A 244 -17.74 -15.51 -2.47
C GLY A 244 -17.19 -14.10 -2.24
N MET A 245 -15.94 -13.78 -2.62
CA MET A 245 -15.36 -12.44 -2.42
C MET A 245 -16.26 -11.30 -2.94
N PRO A 246 -16.81 -11.34 -4.17
CA PRO A 246 -17.70 -10.27 -4.63
C PRO A 246 -19.02 -10.15 -3.85
N LYS A 247 -19.43 -11.20 -3.13
CA LYS A 247 -20.61 -11.18 -2.25
C LYS A 247 -20.25 -10.60 -0.89
N LEU A 248 -19.07 -10.94 -0.36
CA LEU A 248 -18.51 -10.34 0.85
C LEU A 248 -18.36 -8.82 0.70
N GLU A 249 -17.78 -8.35 -0.41
CA GLU A 249 -17.62 -6.92 -0.71
C GLU A 249 -18.95 -6.15 -0.82
N LEU A 250 -20.05 -6.84 -1.12
CA LEU A 250 -21.40 -6.25 -1.11
C LEU A 250 -22.08 -6.30 0.26
N GLY A 251 -21.57 -7.08 1.22
CA GLY A 251 -22.25 -7.38 2.48
C GLY A 251 -23.31 -8.48 2.38
N ASP A 252 -23.35 -9.27 1.29
CA ASP A 252 -24.28 -10.39 1.11
C ASP A 252 -23.74 -11.66 1.79
N LEU A 253 -23.75 -11.66 3.13
CA LEU A 253 -23.11 -12.69 3.95
C LEU A 253 -23.83 -14.04 3.85
N GLU A 254 -25.14 -14.05 3.63
CA GLU A 254 -25.90 -15.27 3.37
C GLU A 254 -25.50 -15.93 2.04
N ALA A 255 -25.25 -15.16 0.98
CA ALA A 255 -24.73 -15.72 -0.26
C ALA A 255 -23.29 -16.23 -0.11
N VAL A 256 -22.46 -15.57 0.71
CA VAL A 256 -21.13 -16.08 1.09
C VAL A 256 -21.26 -17.45 1.76
N GLU A 257 -22.14 -17.60 2.75
CA GLU A 257 -22.39 -18.88 3.42
C GLU A 257 -22.87 -19.96 2.44
N LYS A 258 -23.78 -19.61 1.53
CA LYS A 258 -24.25 -20.54 0.50
C LYS A 258 -23.10 -21.04 -0.37
N LEU A 259 -22.27 -20.14 -0.89
CA LEU A 259 -21.12 -20.49 -1.73
C LEU A 259 -20.07 -21.29 -0.95
N LYS A 260 -19.84 -20.95 0.33
CA LYS A 260 -19.02 -21.74 1.25
C LYS A 260 -19.56 -23.17 1.36
N ASN A 261 -20.86 -23.35 1.57
CA ASN A 261 -21.47 -24.67 1.72
C ASN A 261 -21.46 -25.49 0.42
N GLU A 262 -21.41 -24.85 -0.75
CA GLU A 262 -21.18 -25.52 -2.03
C GLU A 262 -19.71 -25.96 -2.22
N ASN A 263 -18.75 -25.15 -1.78
CA ASN A 263 -17.32 -25.39 -2.03
C ASN A 263 -16.62 -26.26 -0.98
N ILE A 264 -16.84 -25.99 0.32
CA ILE A 264 -16.09 -26.60 1.43
C ILE A 264 -16.10 -28.13 1.41
N PRO A 265 -17.22 -28.83 1.13
CA PRO A 265 -17.20 -30.30 1.10
C PRO A 265 -16.19 -30.89 0.10
N HIS A 266 -16.04 -30.25 -1.07
CA HIS A 266 -15.11 -30.69 -2.11
C HIS A 266 -13.67 -30.34 -1.78
N LEU A 267 -13.43 -29.17 -1.18
CA LEU A 267 -12.11 -28.74 -0.74
C LEU A 267 -11.62 -29.54 0.47
N LEU A 268 -12.50 -29.83 1.43
CA LEU A 268 -12.21 -30.63 2.61
C LEU A 268 -11.74 -32.02 2.20
N LYS A 269 -12.38 -32.64 1.21
CA LYS A 269 -11.94 -33.93 0.65
C LYS A 269 -10.50 -33.85 0.16
N MET A 270 -10.10 -32.75 -0.50
CA MET A 270 -8.71 -32.58 -0.95
C MET A 270 -7.75 -32.43 0.24
N ALA A 271 -8.13 -31.62 1.24
CA ALA A 271 -7.33 -31.40 2.44
C ALA A 271 -7.11 -32.70 3.23
N GLN A 272 -8.18 -33.48 3.45
CA GLN A 272 -8.14 -34.77 4.15
C GLN A 272 -7.31 -35.82 3.41
N GLU A 273 -7.31 -35.79 2.08
CA GLU A 273 -6.47 -36.64 1.26
C GLU A 273 -5.00 -36.16 1.20
N GLY A 274 -4.64 -35.07 1.90
CA GLY A 274 -3.27 -34.56 2.01
C GLY A 274 -2.79 -33.79 0.79
N TYR A 275 -3.68 -33.07 0.10
CA TYR A 275 -3.32 -32.16 -0.98
C TYR A 275 -3.04 -30.75 -0.45
N ALA A 276 -2.04 -30.08 -1.02
CA ALA A 276 -2.00 -28.62 -1.01
C ALA A 276 -3.03 -28.10 -2.01
N ILE A 277 -3.91 -27.21 -1.58
CA ILE A 277 -4.94 -26.62 -2.43
C ILE A 277 -4.40 -25.28 -2.94
N LEU A 278 -4.27 -25.14 -4.26
CA LEU A 278 -3.77 -23.91 -4.88
C LEU A 278 -4.91 -23.14 -5.55
N SER A 279 -4.91 -21.81 -5.38
CA SER A 279 -5.72 -20.89 -6.18
C SER A 279 -4.86 -19.75 -6.70
N ALA A 280 -4.83 -19.55 -8.03
CA ALA A 280 -4.00 -18.53 -8.67
C ALA A 280 -4.71 -17.17 -8.79
N VAL A 281 -5.64 -16.88 -7.87
CA VAL A 281 -6.28 -15.56 -7.71
C VAL A 281 -6.18 -15.17 -6.24
N PRO A 282 -5.43 -14.10 -5.89
CA PRO A 282 -5.17 -13.75 -4.50
C PRO A 282 -6.41 -13.54 -3.63
N SER A 283 -7.50 -13.01 -4.19
CA SER A 283 -8.76 -12.84 -3.46
C SER A 283 -9.42 -14.17 -3.09
N CYS A 284 -9.30 -15.19 -3.95
CA CYS A 284 -9.82 -16.52 -3.66
C CYS A 284 -8.99 -17.20 -2.56
N THR A 285 -7.66 -17.06 -2.62
CA THR A 285 -6.77 -17.57 -1.56
C THR A 285 -7.06 -16.88 -0.22
N LEU A 286 -7.19 -15.55 -0.22
CA LEU A 286 -7.55 -14.77 0.96
C LEU A 286 -8.88 -15.23 1.58
N MET A 287 -9.90 -15.44 0.74
CA MET A 287 -11.23 -15.86 1.17
C MET A 287 -11.18 -17.16 1.99
N TYR A 288 -10.44 -18.16 1.51
CA TYR A 288 -10.34 -19.45 2.20
C TYR A 288 -9.33 -19.43 3.36
N LYS A 289 -8.23 -18.67 3.26
CA LYS A 289 -7.20 -18.63 4.31
C LYS A 289 -7.58 -17.75 5.51
N GLN A 290 -8.40 -16.72 5.32
CA GLN A 290 -8.67 -15.72 6.38
C GLN A 290 -10.16 -15.40 6.53
N GLU A 291 -10.85 -14.95 5.47
CA GLU A 291 -12.22 -14.42 5.60
C GLU A 291 -13.23 -15.47 6.08
N LEU A 292 -13.29 -16.65 5.44
CA LEU A 292 -14.18 -17.72 5.86
C LEU A 292 -13.85 -18.24 7.27
N PRO A 293 -12.58 -18.48 7.65
CA PRO A 293 -12.22 -18.79 9.03
C PRO A 293 -12.70 -17.74 10.05
N LEU A 294 -12.70 -16.46 9.71
CA LEU A 294 -13.20 -15.39 10.58
C LEU A 294 -14.73 -15.36 10.65
N MET A 295 -15.43 -15.71 9.57
CA MET A 295 -16.90 -15.82 9.57
C MET A 295 -17.43 -17.12 10.20
N PHE A 296 -16.63 -18.18 10.21
CA PHE A 296 -16.98 -19.53 10.67
C PHE A 296 -15.86 -20.12 11.54
N PRO A 297 -15.53 -19.50 12.68
CA PRO A 297 -14.38 -19.90 13.50
C PRO A 297 -14.51 -21.33 14.04
N ASP A 298 -15.74 -21.76 14.36
CA ASP A 298 -16.03 -23.07 14.96
C ASP A 298 -16.26 -24.18 13.92
N ASP A 299 -16.18 -23.88 12.62
CA ASP A 299 -16.36 -24.86 11.56
C ASP A 299 -15.03 -25.55 11.23
N GLU A 300 -14.82 -26.74 11.79
CA GLU A 300 -13.60 -27.54 11.59
C GLU A 300 -13.27 -27.80 10.11
N ALA A 301 -14.28 -27.92 9.24
CA ALA A 301 -14.06 -28.13 7.82
C ALA A 301 -13.50 -26.87 7.15
N VAL A 302 -13.98 -25.69 7.53
CA VAL A 302 -13.41 -24.40 7.09
C VAL A 302 -11.96 -24.27 7.55
N GLN A 303 -11.68 -24.56 8.81
CA GLN A 303 -10.32 -24.47 9.36
C GLN A 303 -9.36 -25.45 8.67
N ALA A 304 -9.79 -26.68 8.40
CA ALA A 304 -9.00 -27.68 7.69
C ALA A 304 -8.69 -27.26 6.24
N VAL A 305 -9.66 -26.67 5.54
CA VAL A 305 -9.46 -26.13 4.19
C VAL A 305 -8.50 -24.94 4.22
N ALA A 306 -8.64 -24.03 5.17
CA ALA A 306 -7.75 -22.88 5.34
C ALA A 306 -6.28 -23.31 5.54
N ALA A 307 -6.05 -24.32 6.39
CA ALA A 307 -4.73 -24.89 6.65
C ALA A 307 -4.10 -25.58 5.42
N ALA A 308 -4.93 -26.08 4.49
CA ALA A 308 -4.48 -26.73 3.26
C ALA A 308 -4.37 -25.77 2.07
N MET A 309 -4.79 -24.50 2.21
CA MET A 309 -4.85 -23.52 1.11
C MET A 309 -3.56 -22.72 0.99
N PHE A 310 -3.02 -22.63 -0.23
CA PHE A 310 -1.79 -21.89 -0.53
C PHE A 310 -1.99 -20.97 -1.73
N ASP A 311 -1.28 -19.84 -1.68
CA ASP A 311 -0.92 -19.12 -2.89
C ASP A 311 0.11 -19.95 -3.70
N PRO A 312 0.05 -19.99 -5.05
CA PRO A 312 0.98 -20.78 -5.84
C PRO A 312 2.45 -20.47 -5.55
N PHE A 313 2.82 -19.19 -5.41
CA PHE A 313 4.21 -18.82 -5.15
C PHE A 313 4.62 -19.02 -3.70
N GLU A 314 3.68 -18.93 -2.75
CA GLU A 314 3.91 -19.40 -1.39
C GLU A 314 4.31 -20.88 -1.38
N TYR A 315 3.54 -21.73 -2.06
CA TYR A 315 3.83 -23.16 -2.18
C TYR A 315 5.20 -23.40 -2.85
N LEU A 316 5.47 -22.76 -3.99
CA LEU A 316 6.73 -22.94 -4.73
C LEU A 316 7.97 -22.49 -3.92
N VAL A 317 7.89 -21.38 -3.16
CA VAL A 317 8.99 -20.95 -2.29
C VAL A 317 9.25 -21.98 -1.20
N LEU A 318 8.21 -22.51 -0.56
CA LEU A 318 8.38 -23.52 0.49
C LEU A 318 8.95 -24.83 -0.08
N ARG A 319 8.55 -25.23 -1.30
CA ARG A 319 9.16 -26.35 -2.03
C ARG A 319 10.64 -26.11 -2.32
N ASN A 320 11.02 -24.90 -2.71
CA ASN A 320 12.41 -24.53 -2.95
C ASN A 320 13.25 -24.59 -1.66
N GLN A 321 12.69 -24.14 -0.53
CA GLN A 321 13.35 -24.23 0.79
C GLN A 321 13.57 -25.69 1.23
N ASP A 322 12.74 -26.61 0.75
CA ASP A 322 12.90 -28.05 0.98
C ASP A 322 13.81 -28.73 -0.07
N ASN A 323 14.42 -27.96 -1.00
CA ASN A 323 15.20 -28.43 -2.15
C ASN A 323 14.41 -29.36 -3.10
N LEU A 324 13.10 -29.11 -3.22
CA LEU A 324 12.17 -29.91 -4.03
C LEU A 324 11.64 -29.17 -5.27
N LEU A 325 12.04 -27.91 -5.46
CA LEU A 325 11.73 -27.14 -6.67
C LEU A 325 12.89 -27.28 -7.65
N LYS A 326 12.60 -27.58 -8.92
CA LYS A 326 13.60 -27.54 -9.99
C LYS A 326 13.89 -26.08 -10.33
N THR A 327 15.17 -25.72 -10.40
CA THR A 327 15.65 -24.37 -10.75
C THR A 327 16.44 -24.38 -12.06
N ASP A 328 16.13 -25.33 -12.94
CA ASP A 328 16.81 -25.59 -14.21
C ASP A 328 16.31 -24.69 -15.35
N PHE A 329 16.11 -23.39 -15.05
CA PHE A 329 15.61 -22.38 -15.97
C PHE A 329 16.42 -22.33 -17.28
N LYS A 330 15.72 -22.25 -18.40
CA LYS A 330 16.26 -22.26 -19.77
C LYS A 330 16.23 -20.89 -20.43
N GLN A 331 15.33 -20.01 -19.99
CA GLN A 331 15.12 -18.70 -20.61
C GLN A 331 15.18 -17.60 -19.53
N PRO A 332 15.95 -16.52 -19.74
CA PRO A 332 15.86 -15.34 -18.89
C PRO A 332 14.57 -14.55 -19.19
N LEU A 333 14.16 -13.69 -18.26
CA LEU A 333 12.99 -12.83 -18.42
C LEU A 333 13.33 -11.35 -18.64
N GLY A 334 14.60 -10.95 -18.58
CA GLY A 334 14.97 -9.54 -18.69
C GLY A 334 14.39 -8.71 -17.54
N ASN A 335 13.79 -7.56 -17.87
CA ASN A 335 13.21 -6.64 -16.90
C ASN A 335 11.72 -6.89 -16.70
N VAL A 336 11.33 -7.35 -15.51
CA VAL A 336 9.93 -7.52 -15.11
C VAL A 336 9.55 -6.42 -14.14
N ALA A 337 8.60 -5.60 -14.53
CA ALA A 337 7.90 -4.75 -13.58
C ALA A 337 6.76 -5.58 -12.96
N TYR A 338 6.83 -5.83 -11.65
CA TYR A 338 5.92 -6.69 -10.92
C TYR A 338 5.17 -5.94 -9.81
N HIS A 339 3.84 -5.97 -9.82
CA HIS A 339 2.97 -5.41 -8.79
C HIS A 339 2.48 -6.48 -7.82
N ILE A 340 2.60 -6.19 -6.52
CA ILE A 340 2.09 -7.04 -5.44
C ILE A 340 0.67 -6.58 -5.04
N PRO A 341 -0.39 -7.35 -5.36
CA PRO A 341 -1.76 -6.97 -5.07
C PRO A 341 -2.09 -7.00 -3.56
N CYS A 342 -3.02 -6.13 -3.13
CA CYS A 342 -3.44 -5.99 -1.74
C CYS A 342 -3.84 -7.33 -1.11
N HIS A 343 -4.69 -8.12 -1.78
CA HIS A 343 -5.15 -9.42 -1.25
C HIS A 343 -4.06 -10.48 -1.13
N GLN A 344 -2.90 -10.32 -1.77
CA GLN A 344 -1.73 -11.16 -1.50
C GLN A 344 -0.92 -10.63 -0.31
N ARG A 345 -0.81 -9.31 -0.16
CA ARG A 345 -0.07 -8.66 0.94
C ARG A 345 -0.68 -8.96 2.31
N VAL A 346 -2.01 -8.89 2.42
CA VAL A 346 -2.72 -9.12 3.69
C VAL A 346 -2.68 -10.57 4.17
N GLN A 347 -2.38 -11.52 3.27
CA GLN A 347 -2.07 -12.90 3.66
C GLN A 347 -0.75 -13.02 4.43
N ASN A 348 0.06 -11.95 4.50
CA ASN A 348 1.32 -11.88 5.24
C ASN A 348 2.35 -12.96 4.85
N VAL A 349 2.32 -13.40 3.59
CA VAL A 349 3.25 -14.41 3.06
C VAL A 349 4.57 -13.79 2.58
N GLY A 350 4.68 -12.46 2.55
CA GLY A 350 5.83 -11.73 2.01
C GLY A 350 5.86 -11.72 0.47
N LYS A 351 7.02 -11.44 -0.11
CA LYS A 351 7.19 -11.17 -1.55
C LYS A 351 7.50 -12.45 -2.34
N LYS A 352 6.73 -13.52 -2.14
CA LYS A 352 7.05 -14.89 -2.60
C LYS A 352 7.18 -15.00 -4.12
N THR A 353 6.32 -14.33 -4.87
CA THR A 353 6.39 -14.30 -6.33
C THR A 353 7.71 -13.70 -6.82
N ARG A 354 8.10 -12.53 -6.29
CA ARG A 354 9.40 -11.92 -6.56
C ARG A 354 10.54 -12.87 -6.21
N ASP A 355 10.49 -13.50 -5.04
CA ASP A 355 11.57 -14.39 -4.57
C ASP A 355 11.81 -15.57 -5.53
N ILE A 356 10.76 -16.15 -6.12
CA ILE A 356 10.90 -17.20 -7.14
C ILE A 356 11.41 -16.65 -8.46
N LEU A 357 10.81 -15.56 -8.97
CA LEU A 357 11.23 -15.01 -10.26
C LEU A 357 12.68 -14.52 -10.23
N GLN A 358 13.17 -14.07 -9.08
CA GLN A 358 14.56 -13.64 -8.89
C GLN A 358 15.58 -14.80 -8.94
N LEU A 359 15.14 -16.06 -8.85
CA LEU A 359 16.00 -17.24 -9.05
C LEU A 359 16.36 -17.44 -10.53
N ILE A 360 15.60 -16.83 -11.45
CA ILE A 360 15.81 -16.97 -12.89
C ILE A 360 17.03 -16.14 -13.27
N PRO A 361 18.04 -16.72 -13.95
CA PRO A 361 19.21 -15.98 -14.41
C PRO A 361 18.85 -14.78 -15.29
N ASP A 362 19.68 -13.75 -15.25
CA ASP A 362 19.57 -12.53 -16.07
C ASP A 362 18.16 -11.89 -16.05
N THR A 363 17.53 -11.92 -14.87
CA THR A 363 16.19 -11.39 -14.63
C THR A 363 16.22 -10.34 -13.52
N LYS A 364 15.72 -9.13 -13.82
CA LYS A 364 15.57 -8.03 -12.86
C LYS A 364 14.09 -7.83 -12.55
N ILE A 365 13.72 -7.91 -11.28
CA ILE A 365 12.33 -7.69 -10.83
C ILE A 365 12.21 -6.33 -10.14
N ASN A 366 11.50 -5.39 -10.76
CA ASN A 366 11.13 -4.12 -10.16
C ASN A 366 9.78 -4.28 -9.46
N THR A 367 9.76 -4.25 -8.13
CA THR A 367 8.55 -4.54 -7.34
C THR A 367 7.80 -3.27 -6.96
N VAL A 368 6.49 -3.22 -7.20
CA VAL A 368 5.60 -2.10 -6.83
C VAL A 368 4.54 -2.58 -5.83
N GLU A 369 4.47 -1.93 -4.66
CA GLU A 369 3.65 -2.35 -3.51
C GLU A 369 2.64 -1.27 -3.08
N ARG A 370 1.80 -0.82 -4.02
CA ARG A 370 0.76 0.18 -3.78
C ARG A 370 -0.55 -0.24 -4.45
N CYS A 371 -1.67 0.28 -3.95
CA CYS A 371 -2.99 -0.01 -4.52
C CYS A 371 -3.00 0.40 -6.00
N SER A 372 -3.34 -0.55 -6.88
CA SER A 372 -3.54 -0.24 -8.30
C SER A 372 -4.82 0.56 -8.55
N GLY A 373 -5.76 0.58 -7.61
CA GLY A 373 -7.04 1.28 -7.70
C GLY A 373 -8.14 0.51 -8.43
N HIS A 374 -7.89 -0.71 -8.93
CA HIS A 374 -8.90 -1.46 -9.71
C HIS A 374 -10.12 -1.85 -8.87
N ASP A 375 -9.83 -2.32 -7.66
CA ASP A 375 -10.77 -2.64 -6.61
C ASP A 375 -12.02 -3.44 -7.03
N GLY A 376 -11.77 -4.60 -7.66
CA GLY A 376 -12.82 -5.51 -8.10
C GLY A 376 -13.87 -4.85 -9.00
N THR A 377 -15.09 -4.70 -8.46
CA THR A 377 -16.23 -4.09 -9.17
C THR A 377 -16.35 -2.59 -8.96
N TRP A 378 -15.72 -2.03 -7.93
CA TRP A 378 -15.82 -0.62 -7.58
C TRP A 378 -15.26 0.28 -8.68
N GLY A 379 -14.02 0.02 -9.13
CA GLY A 379 -13.38 0.80 -10.19
C GLY A 379 -14.04 0.64 -11.57
N VAL A 380 -14.97 -0.31 -11.73
CA VAL A 380 -15.74 -0.50 -12.95
C VAL A 380 -16.93 0.46 -13.04
N LYS A 381 -17.40 0.98 -11.89
CA LYS A 381 -18.56 1.86 -11.80
C LYS A 381 -18.22 3.28 -12.23
N SER A 382 -19.14 3.93 -12.92
CA SER A 382 -18.92 5.26 -13.51
C SER A 382 -18.57 6.31 -12.48
N GLU A 383 -19.22 6.29 -11.32
CA GLU A 383 -18.99 7.20 -10.19
C GLU A 383 -17.60 7.03 -9.52
N HIS A 384 -16.88 5.94 -9.81
CA HIS A 384 -15.59 5.62 -9.19
C HIS A 384 -14.45 5.47 -10.19
N PHE A 385 -14.73 5.54 -11.49
CA PHE A 385 -13.71 5.38 -12.53
C PHE A 385 -12.60 6.42 -12.39
N ALA A 386 -12.93 7.70 -12.24
CA ALA A 386 -11.92 8.75 -12.09
C ALA A 386 -11.04 8.53 -10.83
N ASP A 387 -11.66 8.18 -9.70
CA ASP A 387 -10.96 7.90 -8.46
C ASP A 387 -10.03 6.68 -8.59
N SER A 388 -10.51 5.58 -9.20
CA SER A 388 -9.71 4.37 -9.43
C SER A 388 -8.47 4.63 -10.29
N MET A 389 -8.59 5.51 -11.31
CA MET A 389 -7.46 5.92 -12.14
C MET A 389 -6.51 6.80 -11.33
N LYS A 390 -7.03 7.78 -10.56
CA LYS A 390 -6.23 8.66 -9.69
C LYS A 390 -5.42 7.88 -8.66
N ILE A 391 -6.04 6.92 -7.97
CA ILE A 391 -5.38 6.04 -6.98
C ILE A 391 -4.25 5.24 -7.65
N GLY A 392 -4.49 4.73 -8.85
CA GLY A 392 -3.53 3.90 -9.59
C GLY A 392 -2.37 4.65 -10.23
N ARG A 393 -2.46 5.97 -10.44
CA ARG A 393 -1.42 6.78 -11.13
C ARG A 393 0.02 6.53 -10.63
N PRO A 394 0.31 6.50 -9.31
CA PRO A 394 1.67 6.22 -8.84
C PRO A 394 2.15 4.83 -9.25
N VAL A 395 1.26 3.83 -9.21
CA VAL A 395 1.56 2.46 -9.67
C VAL A 395 1.83 2.47 -11.16
N PHE A 396 0.99 3.09 -11.98
CA PHE A 396 1.17 3.14 -13.43
C PHE A 396 2.52 3.76 -13.80
N LYS A 397 2.88 4.89 -13.17
CA LYS A 397 4.16 5.57 -13.38
C LYS A 397 5.34 4.68 -13.00
N GLN A 398 5.32 4.06 -11.81
CA GLN A 398 6.40 3.19 -11.34
C GLN A 398 6.53 1.92 -12.19
N MET A 399 5.41 1.36 -12.64
CA MET A 399 5.36 0.14 -13.45
C MET A 399 5.81 0.37 -14.90
N ALA A 400 5.59 1.58 -15.44
CA ALA A 400 6.11 1.97 -16.75
C ALA A 400 7.59 2.40 -16.69
N ALA A 401 8.09 2.77 -15.51
CA ALA A 401 9.48 3.18 -15.33
C ALA A 401 10.43 2.01 -15.66
N SER A 402 11.65 2.36 -16.08
CA SER A 402 12.72 1.42 -16.45
C SER A 402 12.49 0.59 -17.72
N ASN A 403 11.54 0.95 -18.57
CA ASN A 403 11.27 0.28 -19.87
C ASN A 403 11.24 -1.26 -19.75
N PRO A 404 10.30 -1.82 -18.97
CA PRO A 404 10.27 -3.25 -18.71
C PRO A 404 9.89 -4.05 -19.97
N ASP A 405 10.34 -5.29 -20.01
CA ASP A 405 9.91 -6.27 -21.01
C ASP A 405 8.50 -6.80 -20.65
N TYR A 406 8.21 -6.91 -19.35
CA TYR A 406 6.95 -7.46 -18.84
C TYR A 406 6.32 -6.60 -17.74
N ILE A 407 4.99 -6.46 -17.79
CA ILE A 407 4.16 -5.96 -16.68
C ILE A 407 3.43 -7.15 -16.07
N SER A 408 3.56 -7.33 -14.76
CA SER A 408 3.09 -8.55 -14.08
C SER A 408 2.43 -8.27 -12.73
N SER A 409 1.45 -9.09 -12.36
CA SER A 409 0.79 -9.06 -11.04
C SER A 409 0.04 -10.38 -10.82
N ASP A 410 0.07 -10.93 -9.61
CA ASP A 410 -0.71 -12.14 -9.26
C ASP A 410 -2.22 -11.90 -9.34
N CYS A 411 -2.66 -10.64 -9.29
CA CYS A 411 -4.03 -10.26 -9.63
C CYS A 411 -4.09 -9.83 -11.10
N ALA A 412 -4.66 -10.68 -11.95
CA ALA A 412 -4.84 -10.41 -13.38
C ALA A 412 -5.74 -9.19 -13.67
N ILE A 413 -6.71 -8.90 -12.78
CA ILE A 413 -7.56 -7.72 -12.88
C ILE A 413 -6.74 -6.45 -12.59
N ALA A 414 -5.89 -6.48 -11.56
CA ALA A 414 -4.96 -5.39 -11.29
C ALA A 414 -3.99 -5.18 -12.46
N ALA A 415 -3.42 -6.26 -13.02
CA ALA A 415 -2.52 -6.18 -14.17
C ALA A 415 -3.16 -5.46 -15.37
N ARG A 416 -4.42 -5.77 -15.69
CA ARG A 416 -5.16 -5.09 -16.77
C ARG A 416 -5.46 -3.63 -16.48
N HIS A 417 -5.81 -3.30 -15.25
CA HIS A 417 -6.01 -1.90 -14.85
C HIS A 417 -4.70 -1.10 -14.88
N ILE A 418 -3.58 -1.73 -14.49
CA ILE A 418 -2.24 -1.14 -14.60
C ILE A 418 -1.87 -0.91 -16.07
N GLU A 419 -2.03 -1.91 -16.93
CA GLU A 419 -1.83 -1.78 -18.38
C GLU A 419 -2.73 -0.69 -18.98
N GLN A 420 -3.99 -0.59 -18.56
CA GLN A 420 -4.89 0.50 -18.95
C GLN A 420 -4.32 1.87 -18.54
N GLY A 421 -3.85 1.99 -17.30
CA GLY A 421 -3.34 3.23 -16.75
C GLY A 421 -1.99 3.69 -17.30
N ILE A 422 -1.15 2.73 -17.72
CA ILE A 422 0.12 3.00 -18.42
C ILE A 422 -0.15 3.51 -19.84
N GLY A 423 -1.16 2.96 -20.52
CA GLY A 423 -1.46 3.29 -21.90
C GLY A 423 -0.57 2.52 -22.87
N GLU A 424 0.03 3.20 -23.85
CA GLU A 424 0.91 2.57 -24.83
C GLU A 424 2.24 2.17 -24.19
N SER A 425 2.58 0.88 -24.28
CA SER A 425 3.85 0.32 -23.81
C SER A 425 4.30 -0.80 -24.73
N LYS A 426 5.62 -0.99 -24.84
CA LYS A 426 6.21 -2.17 -25.49
C LYS A 426 6.21 -3.40 -24.59
N ALA A 427 6.03 -3.20 -23.28
CA ALA A 427 6.01 -4.27 -22.29
C ALA A 427 4.79 -5.16 -22.48
N GLN A 428 4.98 -6.48 -22.37
CA GLN A 428 3.87 -7.43 -22.44
C GLN A 428 3.26 -7.66 -21.05
N LYS A 429 1.93 -7.57 -20.95
CA LYS A 429 1.23 -7.91 -19.70
C LYS A 429 1.08 -9.43 -19.56
N LEU A 430 1.84 -10.04 -18.65
CA LEU A 430 1.83 -11.48 -18.38
C LEU A 430 1.70 -11.80 -16.88
N HIS A 431 0.98 -12.88 -16.57
CA HIS A 431 0.86 -13.37 -15.21
C HIS A 431 2.21 -13.95 -14.72
N PRO A 432 2.58 -13.84 -13.43
CA PRO A 432 3.83 -14.41 -12.93
C PRO A 432 3.99 -15.91 -13.19
N LEU A 433 2.90 -16.69 -13.16
CA LEU A 433 2.92 -18.10 -13.55
C LEU A 433 3.29 -18.30 -15.03
N THR A 434 2.83 -17.44 -15.92
CA THR A 434 3.22 -17.48 -17.34
C THR A 434 4.71 -17.21 -17.48
N LEU A 435 5.23 -16.20 -16.78
CA LEU A 435 6.66 -15.87 -16.76
C LEU A 435 7.51 -17.03 -16.26
N LEU A 436 7.14 -17.65 -15.13
CA LEU A 436 7.86 -18.80 -14.59
C LEU A 436 7.83 -20.00 -15.55
N ARG A 437 6.70 -20.25 -16.20
CA ARG A 437 6.58 -21.30 -17.23
C ARG A 437 7.52 -21.05 -18.42
N MET A 438 7.54 -19.82 -18.93
CA MET A 438 8.45 -19.41 -20.01
C MET A 438 9.91 -19.62 -19.60
N ALA A 439 10.27 -19.25 -18.37
CA ALA A 439 11.61 -19.45 -17.84
C ALA A 439 12.03 -20.92 -17.79
N TYR A 440 11.11 -21.87 -17.54
CA TYR A 440 11.39 -23.30 -17.65
C TYR A 440 11.59 -23.80 -19.10
N GLY A 441 11.23 -23.01 -20.11
CA GLY A 441 11.35 -23.40 -21.53
C GLY A 441 10.33 -24.44 -21.99
N THR A 442 9.18 -24.54 -21.32
CA THR A 442 8.13 -25.56 -21.60
C THR A 442 7.16 -25.15 -22.72
N ASP A 443 7.62 -24.34 -23.68
CA ASP A 443 6.86 -23.99 -24.88
C ASP A 443 6.84 -25.16 -25.87
N GLY A 444 5.90 -26.09 -25.68
CA GLY A 444 5.39 -26.90 -26.78
C GLY A 444 4.45 -26.06 -27.64
N THR A 445 4.88 -25.72 -28.86
CA THR A 445 4.10 -25.35 -30.05
C THR A 445 2.63 -24.96 -29.84
N ASP A 446 2.32 -23.67 -29.65
CA ASP A 446 1.19 -22.98 -30.29
C ASP A 446 1.04 -21.54 -29.77
N SER A 447 1.62 -20.59 -30.53
CA SER A 447 1.16 -19.22 -30.80
C SER A 447 2.38 -18.34 -31.08
N GLY A 448 2.58 -18.03 -32.36
CA GLY A 448 3.71 -17.26 -32.83
C GLY A 448 3.62 -15.79 -32.45
N GLN A 449 4.76 -15.23 -32.05
CA GLN A 449 5.38 -14.01 -32.60
C GLN A 449 6.62 -13.71 -31.76
N ASN A 450 7.80 -14.05 -32.29
CA ASN A 450 9.09 -13.59 -31.77
C ASN A 450 9.42 -12.22 -32.39
N PRO A 451 9.97 -11.28 -31.60
CA PRO A 451 10.93 -10.33 -32.14
C PRO A 451 12.32 -10.54 -31.50
N GLU A 452 13.34 -10.48 -32.36
CA GLU A 452 14.76 -10.58 -32.05
C GLU A 452 15.24 -9.47 -31.10
N ILE A 453 16.09 -9.83 -30.13
CA ILE A 453 16.76 -8.92 -29.19
C ILE A 453 18.14 -8.56 -29.75
N ASN A 454 18.43 -7.25 -29.87
CA ASN A 454 19.75 -6.73 -30.19
C ASN A 454 20.45 -6.25 -28.91
N LEU A 455 21.62 -6.83 -28.61
CA LEU A 455 22.48 -6.49 -27.47
C LEU A 455 23.53 -5.43 -27.89
N ALA A 456 23.70 -4.38 -27.08
CA ALA A 456 24.87 -3.50 -27.13
C ALA A 456 25.37 -3.18 -25.71
N GLN A 457 26.70 -3.23 -25.54
CA GLN A 457 27.44 -3.28 -24.28
C GLN A 457 28.07 -1.94 -23.82
N SER A 458 28.27 -1.82 -22.49
CA SER A 458 29.40 -1.18 -21.75
C SER A 458 29.51 0.37 -21.76
N ALA A 459 30.08 1.10 -20.77
CA ALA A 459 31.14 0.79 -19.79
C ALA A 459 31.21 1.77 -18.55
N SER A 460 32.07 1.39 -17.60
CA SER A 460 32.58 1.95 -16.30
C SER A 460 33.18 3.38 -16.36
N THR A 461 33.53 4.19 -15.32
CA THR A 461 34.44 3.93 -14.17
C THR A 461 34.65 5.14 -13.18
N THR A 462 34.91 4.85 -11.89
CA THR A 462 35.84 5.44 -10.86
C THR A 462 35.66 6.80 -10.11
N ILE A 463 35.98 6.73 -8.80
CA ILE A 463 35.98 7.73 -7.69
C ILE A 463 37.40 8.26 -7.40
N SER A 464 37.53 9.48 -6.87
CA SER A 464 38.75 10.04 -6.23
C SER A 464 38.41 10.82 -4.94
N SER A 465 39.36 10.86 -4.00
CA SER A 465 39.23 11.16 -2.56
C SER A 465 39.72 12.55 -2.10
N GLY A 466 39.04 13.14 -1.11
CA GLY A 466 39.65 13.66 0.13
C GLY A 466 39.73 15.18 0.39
N GLU A 467 38.87 15.71 1.28
CA GLU A 467 39.13 16.87 2.16
C GLU A 467 38.13 16.87 3.38
N LYS A 468 38.57 17.36 4.56
CA LYS A 468 37.82 17.49 5.84
C LYS A 468 37.89 18.98 6.25
N LEU A 469 36.90 19.66 6.83
CA LEU A 469 35.70 19.27 7.57
C LEU A 469 34.66 20.40 7.38
N MET A 470 33.91 20.34 6.29
CA MET A 470 32.53 20.83 6.23
C MET A 470 31.65 19.68 6.67
N THR A 471 30.48 19.93 7.27
CA THR A 471 29.47 18.87 7.38
C THR A 471 29.21 18.38 5.96
N PRO A 472 29.61 17.14 5.59
CA PRO A 472 29.48 16.70 4.21
C PRO A 472 28.01 16.77 3.81
N PRO A 473 27.68 17.13 2.56
CA PRO A 473 26.33 16.87 2.08
C PRO A 473 26.01 15.40 2.37
N LEU A 474 24.80 15.12 2.86
CA LEU A 474 24.39 13.75 3.12
C LEU A 474 24.39 13.01 1.78
N THR A 475 25.42 12.18 1.57
CA THR A 475 25.53 11.34 0.38
C THR A 475 25.06 9.92 0.68
N ARG A 476 24.94 9.10 -0.36
CA ARG A 476 24.66 7.68 -0.22
C ARG A 476 25.58 6.99 0.79
N GLU A 477 26.87 7.29 0.75
CA GLU A 477 27.91 6.66 1.59
C GLU A 477 27.77 7.07 3.05
N SER A 478 27.10 8.20 3.30
CA SER A 478 26.77 8.65 4.65
C SER A 478 25.65 7.81 5.27
N LEU A 479 24.93 7.01 4.48
CA LEU A 479 23.82 6.19 4.91
C LEU A 479 24.24 4.73 5.12
N LEU A 480 23.93 4.20 6.29
CA LEU A 480 23.98 2.77 6.57
C LEU A 480 23.00 2.01 5.68
N THR A 481 23.36 0.77 5.35
CA THR A 481 22.41 -0.18 4.78
C THR A 481 21.31 -0.48 5.80
N LEU A 482 20.14 -0.93 5.34
CA LEU A 482 19.02 -1.28 6.23
C LEU A 482 19.42 -2.27 7.32
N GLU A 483 20.28 -3.24 6.98
CA GLU A 483 20.78 -4.24 7.94
C GLU A 483 21.70 -3.60 8.99
N ALA A 484 22.67 -2.80 8.55
CA ALA A 484 23.60 -2.14 9.46
C ALA A 484 22.87 -1.14 10.36
N TYR A 485 21.91 -0.41 9.80
CA TYR A 485 21.07 0.51 10.54
C TYR A 485 20.20 -0.22 11.56
N ALA A 486 19.51 -1.30 11.19
CA ALA A 486 18.65 -2.06 12.10
C ALA A 486 19.40 -2.57 13.35
N LYS A 487 20.68 -2.94 13.21
CA LYS A 487 21.53 -3.37 14.33
C LYS A 487 21.81 -2.26 15.33
N ILE A 488 21.98 -1.02 14.87
CA ILE A 488 22.34 0.13 15.73
C ILE A 488 21.17 1.08 16.01
N ARG A 489 20.00 0.85 15.40
CA ARG A 489 18.87 1.78 15.36
C ARG A 489 18.48 2.29 16.73
N LYS A 490 18.45 1.42 17.73
CA LYS A 490 18.10 1.77 19.12
C LYS A 490 19.09 2.77 19.72
N ASP A 491 20.38 2.55 19.52
CA ASP A 491 21.45 3.39 20.07
C ASP A 491 21.57 4.70 19.30
N PHE A 492 21.49 4.64 17.97
CA PHE A 492 21.50 5.82 17.13
C PHE A 492 20.29 6.73 17.40
N ARG A 493 19.09 6.16 17.58
CA ARG A 493 17.91 6.92 18.03
C ARG A 493 18.16 7.60 19.37
N ALA A 494 18.75 6.90 20.35
CA ALA A 494 19.04 7.49 21.66
C ALA A 494 20.03 8.67 21.55
N GLN A 495 21.07 8.53 20.72
CA GLN A 495 22.03 9.59 20.43
C GLN A 495 21.35 10.80 19.79
N VAL A 496 20.51 10.58 18.78
CA VAL A 496 19.79 11.67 18.08
C VAL A 496 18.78 12.36 19.00
N MET A 497 18.09 11.62 19.88
CA MET A 497 17.20 12.24 20.87
C MET A 497 17.95 13.10 21.89
N ALA A 498 19.15 12.67 22.30
CA ALA A 498 20.02 13.49 23.16
C ALA A 498 20.50 14.74 22.42
N HIS A 499 20.92 14.59 21.16
CA HIS A 499 21.34 15.69 20.29
C HIS A 499 20.23 16.73 20.10
N LYS A 500 19.00 16.27 19.75
CA LYS A 500 17.82 17.12 19.56
C LYS A 500 17.47 17.99 20.77
N LYS A 501 17.88 17.65 21.99
CA LYS A 501 17.67 18.52 23.17
C LYS A 501 18.37 19.87 23.02
N THR A 502 19.58 19.88 22.45
CA THR A 502 20.36 21.10 22.19
C THR A 502 19.97 21.80 20.88
N ARG A 503 18.99 21.25 20.16
CA ARG A 503 18.51 21.79 18.88
C ARG A 503 17.11 22.39 18.99
N LYS A 504 16.52 22.39 20.20
CA LYS A 504 15.17 22.87 20.45
C LYS A 504 15.18 24.21 21.15
N VAL A 505 14.41 25.15 20.62
CA VAL A 505 14.14 26.45 21.26
C VAL A 505 12.63 26.62 21.37
N PRO A 506 12.04 26.50 22.56
CA PRO A 506 10.65 26.88 22.77
C PRO A 506 10.53 28.42 22.67
N LEU A 507 9.58 28.89 21.86
CA LEU A 507 9.20 30.28 21.72
C LEU A 507 7.81 30.46 22.33
N GLY A 508 7.76 30.80 23.61
CA GLY A 508 6.51 30.85 24.36
C GLY A 508 6.01 29.45 24.75
N GLU A 509 4.69 29.32 24.89
CA GLU A 509 4.06 28.09 25.41
C GLU A 509 3.72 27.06 24.33
N ASN A 510 3.49 27.51 23.09
CA ASN A 510 2.82 26.74 22.04
C ASN A 510 3.62 26.69 20.73
N VAL A 511 4.81 27.28 20.67
CA VAL A 511 5.69 27.20 19.50
C VAL A 511 7.05 26.67 19.88
N THR A 512 7.55 25.69 19.13
CA THR A 512 8.89 25.14 19.29
C THR A 512 9.63 25.20 17.96
N LEU A 513 10.82 25.79 17.95
CA LEU A 513 11.77 25.65 16.84
C LEU A 513 12.67 24.44 17.08
N ILE A 514 12.77 23.57 16.07
CA ILE A 514 13.72 22.46 16.03
C ILE A 514 14.71 22.74 14.92
N PHE A 515 15.93 23.15 15.26
CA PHE A 515 16.99 23.42 14.29
C PHE A 515 17.56 22.11 13.74
N GLU A 516 17.45 21.95 12.43
CA GLU A 516 17.90 20.75 11.72
C GLU A 516 19.40 20.85 11.41
N ASP A 517 20.08 19.71 11.38
CA ASP A 517 21.47 19.57 10.93
C ASP A 517 21.67 18.19 10.28
N ALA A 518 22.88 17.91 9.81
CA ALA A 518 23.15 16.62 9.17
C ALA A 518 22.88 15.41 10.08
N VAL A 519 22.96 15.53 11.42
CA VAL A 519 22.66 14.41 12.33
C VAL A 519 21.16 14.18 12.41
N THR A 520 20.36 15.24 12.56
CA THR A 520 18.89 15.12 12.62
C THR A 520 18.31 14.66 11.29
N ILE A 521 18.82 15.20 10.18
CA ILE A 521 18.42 14.83 8.82
C ILE A 521 18.85 13.40 8.47
N ARG A 522 20.09 13.00 8.80
CA ARG A 522 20.55 11.62 8.57
C ARG A 522 19.66 10.61 9.28
N TYR A 523 19.25 10.94 10.51
CA TYR A 523 18.32 10.10 11.26
C TYR A 523 16.95 10.03 10.60
N GLN A 524 16.40 11.14 10.13
CA GLN A 524 15.11 11.15 9.41
C GLN A 524 15.17 10.31 8.13
N VAL A 525 16.20 10.51 7.31
CA VAL A 525 16.42 9.72 6.09
C VAL A 525 16.58 8.25 6.46
N GLN A 526 17.45 7.89 7.42
CA GLN A 526 17.62 6.50 7.84
C GLN A 526 16.34 5.84 8.39
N GLU A 527 15.55 6.57 9.19
CA GLU A 527 14.26 6.07 9.66
C GLU A 527 13.29 5.88 8.49
N MET A 528 13.25 6.81 7.52
CA MET A 528 12.44 6.68 6.31
C MET A 528 12.86 5.45 5.51
N LEU A 529 14.15 5.32 5.22
CA LEU A 529 14.70 4.16 4.51
C LEU A 529 14.40 2.86 5.25
N HIS A 530 14.51 2.83 6.58
CA HIS A 530 14.23 1.67 7.40
C HIS A 530 12.74 1.28 7.42
N VAL A 531 11.87 2.26 7.65
CA VAL A 531 10.42 2.06 7.79
C VAL A 531 9.81 1.66 6.44
N GLU A 532 10.18 2.36 5.38
CA GLU A 532 9.70 2.10 4.02
C GLU A 532 10.53 1.03 3.29
N ARG A 533 11.58 0.50 3.96
CA ARG A 533 12.52 -0.50 3.43
C ARG A 533 13.12 -0.12 2.08
N ILE A 534 13.48 1.14 1.94
CA ILE A 534 14.13 1.71 0.76
C ILE A 534 15.62 1.33 0.81
N PHE A 535 16.06 0.52 -0.16
CA PHE A 535 17.47 0.14 -0.34
C PHE A 535 17.97 0.35 -1.78
N GLN A 536 17.07 0.79 -2.68
CA GLN A 536 17.39 1.06 -4.08
C GLN A 536 18.08 2.42 -4.20
N GLU A 537 19.14 2.49 -5.00
CA GLU A 537 20.02 3.66 -5.08
C GLU A 537 19.29 4.94 -5.49
N GLU A 538 18.38 4.85 -6.46
CA GLU A 538 17.60 5.99 -6.97
C GLU A 538 16.56 6.49 -5.96
N GLU A 539 15.95 5.60 -5.18
CA GLU A 539 15.01 5.98 -4.12
C GLU A 539 15.76 6.57 -2.92
N ILE A 540 16.93 6.02 -2.57
CA ILE A 540 17.81 6.62 -1.56
C ILE A 540 18.24 8.03 -2.01
N ALA A 541 18.58 8.19 -3.29
CA ALA A 541 18.91 9.50 -3.85
C ALA A 541 17.72 10.48 -3.78
N HIS A 542 16.50 10.02 -4.02
CA HIS A 542 15.30 10.85 -3.91
C HIS A 542 15.01 11.28 -2.46
N GLU A 543 15.14 10.38 -1.49
CA GLU A 543 14.99 10.74 -0.07
C GLU A 543 16.10 11.73 0.33
N LEU A 544 17.33 11.51 -0.11
CA LEU A 544 18.42 12.46 0.09
C LEU A 544 18.09 13.83 -0.53
N GLU A 545 17.61 13.89 -1.76
CA GLU A 545 17.24 15.14 -2.45
C GLU A 545 16.09 15.87 -1.73
N THR A 546 15.12 15.12 -1.18
CA THR A 546 13.97 15.68 -0.46
C THR A 546 14.37 16.32 0.87
N TYR A 547 15.29 15.68 1.61
CA TYR A 547 15.66 16.12 2.95
C TYR A 547 16.93 16.98 3.01
N SER A 548 17.79 16.93 1.99
CA SER A 548 19.03 17.72 1.94
C SER A 548 18.82 19.24 2.02
N PRO A 549 17.74 19.84 1.45
CA PRO A 549 17.45 21.26 1.62
C PRO A 549 17.27 21.71 3.07
N LEU A 550 16.99 20.78 4.00
CA LEU A 550 16.86 21.07 5.44
C LEU A 550 18.21 21.08 6.18
N ILE A 551 19.32 20.81 5.50
CA ILE A 551 20.66 20.88 6.09
C ILE A 551 21.19 22.32 5.92
N PRO A 552 21.70 22.96 6.99
CA PRO A 552 22.40 24.24 6.91
C PRO A 552 23.60 24.20 5.93
N ASP A 553 23.81 25.27 5.17
CA ASP A 553 24.88 25.37 4.17
C ASP A 553 26.14 26.12 4.66
N GLY A 554 26.17 26.51 5.94
CA GLY A 554 27.25 27.29 6.52
C GLY A 554 26.97 28.79 6.64
N HIS A 555 25.94 29.30 5.98
CA HIS A 555 25.55 30.71 6.02
C HIS A 555 24.09 30.92 6.47
N ASN A 556 23.35 29.84 6.67
CA ASN A 556 22.02 29.87 7.22
C ASN A 556 21.79 28.85 8.33
N TRP A 557 20.69 29.03 9.04
CA TRP A 557 20.09 27.99 9.86
C TRP A 557 18.80 27.50 9.22
N LYS A 558 18.54 26.20 9.37
CA LYS A 558 17.30 25.53 8.96
C LYS A 558 16.57 25.04 10.20
N ALA A 559 15.27 25.29 10.29
CA ALA A 559 14.48 24.88 11.44
C ALA A 559 13.09 24.39 11.04
N THR A 560 12.63 23.33 11.70
CA THR A 560 11.23 22.93 11.71
C THR A 560 10.53 23.67 12.84
N MET A 561 9.57 24.53 12.50
CA MET A 561 8.67 25.15 13.49
C MET A 561 7.47 24.24 13.74
N MET A 562 7.16 23.98 15.01
CA MET A 562 5.95 23.26 15.42
C MET A 562 5.06 24.16 16.27
N ILE A 563 3.78 24.25 15.92
CA ILE A 563 2.73 24.93 16.69
C ILE A 563 1.89 23.86 17.40
N GLU A 564 2.01 23.81 18.72
CA GLU A 564 1.51 22.74 19.57
C GLU A 564 0.43 23.28 20.52
N TYR A 565 -0.82 22.90 20.28
CA TYR A 565 -1.91 23.05 21.24
C TYR A 565 -2.43 21.65 21.60
N PRO A 566 -2.52 21.30 22.91
CA PRO A 566 -2.95 19.96 23.35
C PRO A 566 -4.37 19.61 22.92
N ASP A 567 -5.27 20.60 22.96
CA ASP A 567 -6.66 20.48 22.55
C ASP A 567 -6.78 20.73 21.02
N PRO A 568 -7.31 19.79 20.23
CA PRO A 568 -7.44 19.92 18.78
C PRO A 568 -8.34 21.08 18.32
N ALA A 569 -9.44 21.37 19.03
CA ALA A 569 -10.35 22.45 18.69
C ALA A 569 -9.68 23.81 18.94
N VAL A 570 -8.98 23.94 20.07
CA VAL A 570 -8.17 25.13 20.35
C VAL A 570 -7.05 25.27 19.32
N ARG A 571 -6.42 24.16 18.90
CA ARG A 571 -5.39 24.19 17.85
C ARG A 571 -5.95 24.73 16.54
N ALA A 572 -7.08 24.22 16.07
CA ALA A 572 -7.72 24.64 14.83
C ALA A 572 -8.10 26.13 14.86
N GLU A 573 -8.73 26.58 15.95
CA GLU A 573 -9.04 28.00 16.17
C GLU A 573 -7.78 28.86 16.15
N LYS A 574 -6.71 28.43 16.84
CA LYS A 574 -5.47 29.21 16.90
C LYS A 574 -4.78 29.28 15.54
N LEU A 575 -4.76 28.21 14.76
CA LEU A 575 -4.16 28.21 13.42
C LEU A 575 -4.85 29.16 12.43
N THR A 576 -6.15 29.48 12.59
CA THR A 576 -6.81 30.53 11.78
C THR A 576 -6.39 31.93 12.21
N THR A 577 -6.12 32.12 13.51
CA THR A 577 -5.62 33.41 14.02
C THR A 577 -4.13 33.64 13.78
N LEU A 578 -3.37 32.57 13.47
CA LEU A 578 -1.92 32.58 13.30
C LEU A 578 -1.48 32.61 11.83
N VAL A 579 -2.37 32.98 10.91
CA VAL A 579 -2.03 33.08 9.48
C VAL A 579 -0.83 34.02 9.25
N GLY A 580 0.24 33.49 8.64
CA GLY A 580 1.48 34.23 8.39
C GLY A 580 2.41 34.34 9.61
N VAL A 581 2.19 33.56 10.67
CA VAL A 581 3.09 33.52 11.84
C VAL A 581 4.50 33.07 11.47
N GLU A 582 4.62 32.17 10.50
CA GLU A 582 5.87 31.65 9.96
C GLU A 582 6.80 32.75 9.41
N ASP A 583 6.23 33.80 8.81
CA ASP A 583 6.97 34.95 8.27
C ASP A 583 7.36 35.97 9.35
N LYS A 584 6.88 35.79 10.59
CA LYS A 584 7.14 36.68 11.73
C LYS A 584 8.11 36.10 12.74
N VAL A 585 8.61 34.90 12.49
CA VAL A 585 9.68 34.30 13.30
C VAL A 585 11.00 34.98 12.94
N TRP A 586 11.78 35.37 13.96
CA TRP A 586 13.06 36.04 13.76
C TRP A 586 14.16 35.48 14.68
N VAL A 587 15.40 35.60 14.20
CA VAL A 587 16.62 35.47 15.00
C VAL A 587 17.35 36.81 15.01
N LYS A 588 18.01 37.15 16.12
CA LYS A 588 18.72 38.42 16.25
C LYS A 588 20.02 38.25 17.00
N ILE A 589 21.08 38.71 16.35
CA ILE A 589 22.43 38.81 16.90
C ILE A 589 22.59 40.22 17.45
N SER A 590 23.06 40.35 18.70
CA SER A 590 23.29 41.66 19.30
C SER A 590 24.20 42.53 18.44
N GLY A 591 23.79 43.78 18.20
CA GLY A 591 24.48 44.72 17.30
C GLY A 591 24.03 44.66 15.82
N HIS A 592 23.12 43.74 15.46
CA HIS A 592 22.62 43.58 14.09
C HIS A 592 21.08 43.67 14.03
N PRO A 593 20.50 43.99 12.85
CA PRO A 593 19.06 43.91 12.65
C PRO A 593 18.55 42.46 12.78
N PRO A 594 17.28 42.24 13.15
CA PRO A 594 16.68 40.91 13.16
C PRO A 594 16.64 40.31 11.76
N VAL A 595 16.89 39.02 11.68
CA VAL A 595 16.75 38.18 10.48
C VAL A 595 15.44 37.42 10.61
N PHE A 596 14.47 37.74 9.76
CA PHE A 596 13.21 37.01 9.69
C PHE A 596 13.37 35.72 8.89
N ALA A 597 12.58 34.71 9.24
CA ALA A 597 12.55 33.45 8.54
C ALA A 597 12.07 33.63 7.09
N ILE A 598 12.63 32.83 6.20
CA ILE A 598 12.07 32.54 4.89
C ILE A 598 11.42 31.16 5.02
N ALA A 599 10.10 31.11 4.85
CA ALA A 599 9.29 29.93 5.17
C ALA A 599 8.87 29.15 3.91
N ASP A 600 8.82 27.82 4.03
CA ASP A 600 8.15 26.89 3.12
C ASP A 600 8.53 26.99 1.62
N GLU A 601 9.76 27.43 1.30
CA GLU A 601 10.24 27.64 -0.08
C GLU A 601 10.16 26.37 -0.98
N ASP A 602 10.19 25.19 -0.35
CA ASP A 602 10.18 23.89 -1.03
C ASP A 602 8.76 23.31 -1.20
N LEU A 603 7.71 24.08 -0.87
CA LEU A 603 6.31 23.62 -0.92
C LEU A 603 5.40 24.64 -1.63
N GLU A 604 4.77 24.24 -2.73
CA GLU A 604 3.65 24.99 -3.34
C GLU A 604 2.43 24.91 -2.39
N ARG A 605 2.23 25.94 -1.58
CA ARG A 605 1.08 26.05 -0.66
C ARG A 605 0.25 27.29 -1.00
N GLU A 606 -0.98 27.09 -1.45
CA GLU A 606 -2.00 28.14 -1.53
C GLU A 606 -3.21 27.74 -0.69
N ASN A 607 -3.26 28.23 0.56
CA ASN A 607 -4.51 28.38 1.29
C ASN A 607 -4.44 29.62 2.18
N SER A 608 -5.21 30.66 1.83
CA SER A 608 -5.22 31.96 2.51
C SER A 608 -6.04 32.00 3.81
N GLU A 609 -6.69 30.90 4.19
CA GLU A 609 -7.67 30.88 5.29
C GLU A 609 -7.14 30.35 6.64
N LYS A 610 -6.09 29.52 6.66
CA LYS A 610 -5.48 28.97 7.90
C LYS A 610 -4.02 28.57 7.71
N THR A 611 -3.17 28.76 8.73
CA THR A 611 -1.76 28.32 8.70
C THR A 611 -1.60 26.84 9.09
N SER A 612 -0.41 26.28 8.87
CA SER A 612 -0.05 24.90 9.21
C SER A 612 0.44 24.81 10.66
N SER A 613 0.30 23.64 11.29
CA SER A 613 0.97 23.38 12.57
C SER A 613 2.47 23.12 12.43
N VAL A 614 2.97 22.94 11.20
CA VAL A 614 4.38 22.67 10.89
C VAL A 614 4.85 23.49 9.68
N HIS A 615 5.98 24.18 9.85
CA HIS A 615 6.65 24.97 8.81
C HIS A 615 8.15 24.69 8.76
N PHE A 616 8.73 24.81 7.56
CA PHE A 616 10.18 24.79 7.38
C PHE A 616 10.70 26.21 7.22
N LEU A 617 11.63 26.61 8.07
CA LEU A 617 12.15 27.96 8.16
C LEU A 617 13.64 27.97 7.81
N ARG A 618 14.06 28.98 7.04
CA ARG A 618 15.46 29.31 6.79
C ARG A 618 15.79 30.70 7.31
N PHE A 619 16.89 30.84 8.04
CA PHE A 619 17.40 32.12 8.51
C PHE A 619 18.74 32.42 7.84
N GLU A 620 18.78 33.39 6.94
CA GLU A 620 19.99 33.75 6.20
C GLU A 620 20.85 34.75 6.99
N LEU A 621 22.09 34.39 7.30
CA LEU A 621 22.98 35.22 8.11
C LEU A 621 24.07 35.86 7.25
N THR A 622 24.36 37.13 7.52
CA THR A 622 25.50 37.81 6.92
C THR A 622 26.82 37.35 7.55
N VAL A 623 27.92 37.49 6.82
CA VAL A 623 29.28 37.15 7.30
C VAL A 623 29.60 37.91 8.59
N GLU A 624 29.16 39.16 8.72
CA GLU A 624 29.34 39.97 9.92
C GLU A 624 28.58 39.39 11.13
N MET A 625 27.35 38.93 10.93
CA MET A 625 26.55 38.29 11.98
C MET A 625 27.18 36.97 12.44
N ILE A 626 27.66 36.14 11.50
CA ILE A 626 28.35 34.88 11.79
C ILE A 626 29.64 35.15 12.60
N ARG A 627 30.45 36.12 12.18
CA ARG A 627 31.65 36.54 12.92
C ARG A 627 31.31 37.02 14.32
N ALA A 628 30.28 37.85 14.48
CA ALA A 628 29.83 38.34 15.77
C ALA A 628 29.39 37.18 16.70
N LEU A 629 28.68 36.19 16.16
CA LEU A 629 28.32 34.97 16.90
C LEU A 629 29.55 34.19 17.36
N HIS A 630 30.57 34.00 16.51
CA HIS A 630 31.82 33.36 16.94
C HIS A 630 32.58 34.16 18.00
N GLN A 631 32.44 35.49 18.00
CA GLN A 631 33.05 36.39 19.00
C GLN A 631 32.26 36.49 20.31
N GLY A 632 31.16 35.75 20.46
CA GLY A 632 30.40 35.69 21.70
C GLY A 632 29.19 36.61 21.77
N SER A 633 28.79 37.25 20.66
CA SER A 633 27.56 38.06 20.64
C SER A 633 26.34 37.25 21.07
N VAL A 634 25.44 37.93 21.79
CA VAL A 634 24.19 37.37 22.29
C VAL A 634 23.28 37.03 21.12
N LEU A 635 22.73 35.81 21.14
CA LEU A 635 21.72 35.33 20.21
C LEU A 635 20.37 35.34 20.92
N SER A 636 19.41 35.98 20.28
CA SER A 636 18.00 36.05 20.70
C SER A 636 17.10 35.58 19.56
N MET A 637 15.91 35.10 19.90
CA MET A 637 14.92 34.59 18.94
C MET A 637 13.52 34.99 19.37
N GLY A 638 12.60 35.13 18.43
CA GLY A 638 11.23 35.49 18.78
C GLY A 638 10.25 35.39 17.62
N ILE A 639 9.00 35.76 17.93
CA ILE A 639 7.89 35.82 16.99
C ILE A 639 7.19 37.15 17.20
N ASP A 640 7.07 37.93 16.12
CA ASP A 640 6.39 39.24 16.12
C ASP A 640 5.08 39.16 15.33
N HIS A 641 4.17 38.27 15.76
CA HIS A 641 2.87 38.10 15.14
C HIS A 641 1.77 38.76 16.01
N PRO A 642 0.77 39.47 15.42
CA PRO A 642 -0.29 40.12 16.20
C PRO A 642 -1.05 39.18 17.15
N ALA A 643 -1.21 37.90 16.76
CA ALA A 643 -1.86 36.88 17.58
C ALA A 643 -0.90 36.02 18.42
N TYR A 644 0.42 36.22 18.30
CA TYR A 644 1.42 35.46 19.06
C TYR A 644 2.74 36.22 19.17
N GLN A 645 3.07 36.67 20.39
CA GLN A 645 4.33 37.33 20.70
C GLN A 645 5.11 36.49 21.69
N ALA A 646 6.35 36.15 21.33
CA ALA A 646 7.26 35.42 22.20
C ALA A 646 8.69 35.89 21.94
N THR A 647 9.49 35.97 22.99
CA THR A 647 10.91 36.32 22.88
C THR A 647 11.73 35.49 23.84
N VAL A 648 12.85 34.98 23.33
CA VAL A 648 13.94 34.38 24.09
C VAL A 648 15.13 35.33 23.95
N ASP A 649 15.34 36.16 24.98
CA ASP A 649 16.37 37.21 24.99
C ASP A 649 17.80 36.66 24.96
N LEU A 650 17.99 35.47 25.53
CA LEU A 650 19.26 34.77 25.57
C LEU A 650 19.04 33.28 25.32
N VAL A 651 19.41 32.83 24.12
CA VAL A 651 19.41 31.40 23.79
C VAL A 651 20.41 30.67 24.69
N ALA A 652 20.00 29.53 25.25
CA ALA A 652 20.80 28.74 26.17
C ALA A 652 22.19 28.41 25.58
N ALA A 653 23.22 28.42 26.43
CA ALA A 653 24.62 28.36 25.97
C ALA A 653 24.95 27.07 25.20
N ASP A 654 24.36 25.94 25.60
CA ASP A 654 24.49 24.64 24.94
C ASP A 654 23.78 24.62 23.58
N VAL A 655 22.58 25.19 23.48
CA VAL A 655 21.86 25.37 22.21
C VAL A 655 22.64 26.28 21.29
N ARG A 656 23.09 27.45 21.77
CA ARG A 656 23.91 28.40 21.02
C ARG A 656 25.18 27.76 20.48
N ALA A 657 25.88 26.99 21.32
CA ALA A 657 27.08 26.25 20.89
C ALA A 657 26.75 25.19 19.84
N SER A 658 25.59 24.51 19.97
CA SER A 658 25.11 23.54 18.98
C SER A 658 24.84 24.19 17.62
N LEU A 659 24.11 25.31 17.60
CA LEU A 659 23.77 26.05 16.37
C LEU A 659 24.98 26.70 15.69
N LEU A 660 25.99 27.10 16.47
CA LEU A 660 27.24 27.63 15.92
C LEU A 660 28.01 26.61 15.08
N ASN A 661 27.83 25.31 15.30
CA ASN A 661 28.49 24.27 14.51
C ASN A 661 27.95 24.18 13.07
N ASP A 662 26.78 24.78 12.81
CA ASP A 662 26.17 24.78 11.48
C ASP A 662 26.71 25.89 10.59
N LEU A 663 27.41 26.87 11.18
CA LEU A 663 27.89 28.06 10.49
C LEU A 663 29.38 27.93 10.19
N THR A 664 29.77 28.38 9.00
CA THR A 664 31.18 28.41 8.61
C THR A 664 31.90 29.47 9.42
N SER A 665 33.03 29.08 10.02
CA SER A 665 33.93 30.04 10.65
C SER A 665 34.56 30.87 9.53
N ALA A 666 34.13 32.12 9.39
CA ALA A 666 34.71 33.05 8.43
C ALA A 666 36.17 33.41 8.77
#